data_AF-A0A7W8KGZ8-F1
#
_entry.id   AF-A0A7W8KGZ8-F1
#
_cell.length_a   1.000
_cell.length_b   1.000
_cell.length_c   1.000
_cell.angle_alpha   90.00
_cell.angle_beta   90.00
_cell.angle_gamma   90.00
#
_symmetry.space_group_name_H-M   'P 1'
#
loop_
_entity.id
_entity.type
_entity.pdbx_description
1 polymer ?
#
loop_
_entity_poly.entity_id
_entity_poly.type
_entity_poly.pdbx_seq_one_letter_code
_entity_poly.pdbx_strand_id
1 'polypeptide(L)'
;MLPTPSVPPSVRSSLARVSVCLTVGAVLGGAALANPAEDAVLSNFLAQPASGLGDMMAPSPWMCGTLFGIPDPGTQAILDLHMNWHCSYDNTINPALGRFPNDGNRFFGFHRQFLYTFNTFRQAQGLPFVQTWMPFPNAVIPLGHSTRPDNTPCPPTPIATTVSGRWTIGCTSLPNSQRLPAAGGTLDPTVTTIEDYGNGLVPWHNGSHVAMANSGAPNGPDCAGARNIECVTTAPRDPMFFRFHNFVNDLQDELLTYQDTDVMVVFDKSGSMTLPNGIGSDTRLNSAKDAARLFADLLRDASNNRVGLISFSTAASPSPEMPLTLASGANSAMNTALSGISAGGATSIGGGLLGAVTALNASSNPHKAILLLTDGVENTAPMIADAVGRNPNQLRDTHVCAVGFGTPGSLDGPRLRELAERQGGTYRSDADPLTLKKYFVECFADIFDTFVGKDPVATLGAAQLASAPTVHVASGDGEVVFVLSWDTPVPPGSLRLAVTSPSGAAVNVNAPNVESRFGPTWHIVRIKTPYLQERDGRWTARAVRPLRSFVNGVSPDAFRDPAVGTAIYGQQLAQLCAAATCGRTLYFEEAVPSLSHGGHGNSLYPAIIGARRSGVLPAVTRVATAADFQAALAQGGYDLIVVSTLPDGKAQPYDDVLAKLACSERGPKILLNDARASGGEATLRCLGALRTDERGIDRMKGDGSLFTGGVGFVAMGMPGMAMAPSTVTFKRTGAAGTAVPGVAASGNAVVISRAVGAAPAAQRYFIESLASGAARVRPFTWRSPNYTGESLHPAFHIPELYMPLNGFDKVTARVKVTRPLESQSRLLARADIKEGGGQQGDPLSVRQAADLRTNPKQASGAIRTETLTFPLNDAGQDGDTSAGDRYWEVALPADVAKFDGQYTFHAYFTLCRGALCVDREAEQTVTVDALPDPASSRVQLVPVAGAGAGGATVLYTPLDAAGQPLGPDRQSLLRFAGSKGVDVKDVRSADSSGTYRITATYDPLNTNPTLTVAPFGRPEQGLEIKLR
;
A
#
# COMPACT_ATOMS: atom_id res chain seq x y z
N MET A 1 38.71 16.94 45.93
CA MET A 1 38.23 16.91 47.32
C MET A 1 36.80 16.36 47.32
N LEU A 2 36.64 15.28 48.07
CA LEU A 2 35.50 14.42 48.47
C LEU A 2 34.22 15.15 48.96
N PRO A 3 33.12 14.46 49.38
CA PRO A 3 32.86 12.99 49.49
C PRO A 3 31.45 12.49 49.07
N THR A 4 31.33 11.15 49.04
CA THR A 4 30.11 10.31 49.09
C THR A 4 29.45 10.26 50.48
N PRO A 5 28.21 9.73 50.61
CA PRO A 5 28.04 8.52 51.43
C PRO A 5 26.97 7.52 50.96
N SER A 6 27.08 6.33 51.56
CA SER A 6 26.44 5.02 51.38
C SER A 6 25.20 4.74 52.26
N VAL A 7 24.34 3.79 51.88
CA VAL A 7 23.39 3.09 52.79
C VAL A 7 23.26 1.58 52.44
N PRO A 8 23.16 0.63 53.41
CA PRO A 8 23.30 -0.83 53.25
C PRO A 8 21.97 -1.64 53.36
N PRO A 9 21.97 -3.00 53.30
CA PRO A 9 20.89 -3.82 52.71
C PRO A 9 19.92 -4.52 53.69
N SER A 10 18.79 -5.00 53.15
CA SER A 10 17.72 -5.73 53.85
C SER A 10 17.92 -7.26 53.91
N VAL A 11 17.56 -7.84 55.06
CA VAL A 11 17.63 -9.25 55.46
C VAL A 11 16.43 -10.07 54.93
N ARG A 12 16.70 -11.34 54.58
CA ARG A 12 15.77 -12.40 54.12
C ARG A 12 15.18 -13.24 55.26
N SER A 13 14.02 -13.87 55.03
CA SER A 13 13.69 -15.30 55.26
C SER A 13 12.20 -15.52 54.90
N SER A 14 11.63 -16.66 54.46
CA SER A 14 12.02 -18.02 54.05
C SER A 14 10.75 -18.64 53.39
N LEU A 15 10.78 -19.48 52.36
CA LEU A 15 10.85 -20.96 52.38
C LEU A 15 10.78 -21.42 50.89
N ALA A 16 11.81 -22.07 50.35
CA ALA A 16 12.03 -23.52 50.27
C ALA A 16 11.74 -24.09 48.86
N ARG A 17 12.79 -24.24 48.05
CA ARG A 17 12.91 -25.28 47.01
C ARG A 17 14.21 -26.04 47.25
N VAL A 18 14.09 -27.36 47.33
CA VAL A 18 15.18 -28.30 47.56
C VAL A 18 16.00 -28.44 46.28
N SER A 19 17.29 -28.11 46.35
CA SER A 19 18.32 -28.53 45.40
C SER A 19 19.06 -29.72 45.98
N VAL A 20 19.23 -30.78 45.19
CA VAL A 20 20.31 -31.75 45.38
C VAL A 20 21.28 -31.58 44.21
N CYS A 21 22.54 -31.42 44.59
CA CYS A 21 23.73 -31.23 43.77
C CYS A 21 24.04 -32.45 42.87
N LEU A 22 24.60 -32.20 41.70
CA LEU A 22 25.63 -33.07 41.14
C LEU A 22 26.73 -32.23 40.46
N THR A 23 27.93 -32.45 40.94
CA THR A 23 29.19 -31.79 40.61
C THR A 23 29.79 -32.28 39.29
N VAL A 24 30.52 -31.35 38.66
CA VAL A 24 31.38 -31.42 37.48
C VAL A 24 32.15 -32.74 37.29
N GLY A 25 32.08 -33.28 36.07
CA GLY A 25 32.94 -34.33 35.53
C GLY A 25 33.15 -34.17 34.01
N ALA A 26 34.36 -33.71 33.65
CA ALA A 26 35.13 -33.85 32.41
C ALA A 26 34.45 -34.16 31.04
N VAL A 27 34.75 -33.27 30.08
CA VAL A 27 35.14 -33.54 28.68
C VAL A 27 34.43 -34.69 27.96
N LEU A 28 33.28 -34.38 27.37
CA LEU A 28 32.83 -34.91 26.09
C LEU A 28 32.12 -33.76 25.35
N GLY A 29 32.58 -33.43 24.15
CA GLY A 29 32.03 -32.35 23.34
C GLY A 29 30.60 -32.64 22.93
N GLY A 30 29.65 -31.84 23.43
CA GLY A 30 28.30 -31.76 22.89
C GLY A 30 28.25 -30.58 21.93
N ALA A 31 28.38 -30.86 20.62
CA ALA A 31 28.07 -29.87 19.59
C ALA A 31 26.62 -29.40 19.79
N ALA A 32 26.37 -28.10 19.69
CA ALA A 32 25.01 -27.62 19.42
C ALA A 32 24.70 -27.99 17.96
N LEU A 33 23.72 -28.87 17.79
CA LEU A 33 23.36 -29.60 16.57
C LEU A 33 22.31 -28.83 15.76
N ALA A 34 22.19 -29.13 14.46
CA ALA A 34 21.23 -28.66 13.44
C ALA A 34 19.80 -28.29 13.92
N ASN A 35 18.98 -27.66 13.06
CA ASN A 35 17.53 -27.53 13.28
C ASN A 35 16.79 -28.77 12.69
N PRO A 36 16.63 -29.88 13.44
CA PRO A 36 16.13 -31.14 12.90
C PRO A 36 14.68 -31.05 12.44
N ALA A 37 13.90 -30.10 12.96
CA ALA A 37 12.51 -29.92 12.56
C ALA A 37 12.44 -29.34 11.14
N GLU A 38 13.20 -28.29 10.84
CA GLU A 38 13.28 -27.73 9.48
C GLU A 38 13.92 -28.72 8.50
N ASP A 39 14.99 -29.41 8.90
CA ASP A 39 15.62 -30.44 8.06
C ASP A 39 14.63 -31.58 7.71
N ALA A 40 13.77 -31.99 8.65
CA ALA A 40 12.75 -33.02 8.42
C ALA A 40 11.63 -32.54 7.48
N VAL A 41 11.13 -31.32 7.66
CA VAL A 41 10.13 -30.69 6.75
C VAL A 41 10.68 -30.67 5.34
N LEU A 42 11.94 -30.26 5.19
CA LEU A 42 12.60 -30.15 3.91
C LEU A 42 12.85 -31.51 3.25
N SER A 43 13.34 -32.48 4.01
CA SER A 43 13.54 -33.85 3.52
C SER A 43 12.22 -34.46 3.01
N ASN A 44 11.12 -34.25 3.74
CA ASN A 44 9.80 -34.71 3.35
C ASN A 44 9.28 -34.02 2.08
N PHE A 45 9.54 -32.71 1.93
CA PHE A 45 9.17 -31.95 0.74
C PHE A 45 9.93 -32.43 -0.50
N LEU A 46 11.26 -32.50 -0.40
CA LEU A 46 12.13 -32.85 -1.53
C LEU A 46 11.89 -34.26 -2.07
N ALA A 47 11.39 -35.17 -1.23
CA ALA A 47 11.04 -36.54 -1.61
C ALA A 47 9.64 -36.68 -2.24
N GLN A 48 8.82 -35.63 -2.26
CA GLN A 48 7.50 -35.70 -2.90
C GLN A 48 7.62 -35.90 -4.41
N PRO A 49 6.73 -36.69 -5.04
CA PRO A 49 6.66 -36.78 -6.50
C PRO A 49 6.33 -35.41 -7.12
N ALA A 50 7.09 -34.99 -8.13
CA ALA A 50 6.82 -33.75 -8.87
C ALA A 50 5.47 -33.81 -9.62
N SER A 51 4.99 -35.02 -9.94
CA SER A 51 3.67 -35.22 -10.57
C SER A 51 2.50 -34.80 -9.68
N GLY A 52 2.69 -34.71 -8.35
CA GLY A 52 1.70 -34.20 -7.41
C GLY A 52 1.55 -32.68 -7.42
N LEU A 53 2.37 -31.96 -8.19
CA LEU A 53 2.39 -30.49 -8.27
C LEU A 53 1.38 -29.90 -9.27
N GLY A 54 0.57 -30.75 -9.93
CA GLY A 54 -0.34 -30.34 -11.01
C GLY A 54 0.38 -29.81 -12.25
N ASP A 55 -0.34 -29.15 -13.16
CA ASP A 55 0.18 -28.56 -14.40
C ASP A 55 1.25 -27.47 -14.19
N MET A 56 1.51 -27.08 -12.95
CA MET A 56 2.39 -25.95 -12.62
C MET A 56 3.88 -26.31 -12.70
N MET A 57 4.23 -27.60 -12.61
CA MET A 57 5.60 -28.14 -12.68
C MET A 57 5.58 -29.56 -13.30
N ALA A 58 4.95 -29.73 -14.46
CA ALA A 58 5.06 -31.00 -15.18
C ALA A 58 6.55 -31.28 -15.42
N PRO A 59 7.11 -32.40 -14.94
CA PRO A 59 8.54 -32.68 -15.06
C PRO A 59 8.93 -32.67 -16.53
N SER A 60 9.96 -31.89 -16.87
CA SER A 60 10.55 -31.94 -18.20
C SER A 60 11.13 -33.32 -18.47
N PRO A 61 11.27 -33.75 -19.74
CA PRO A 61 12.00 -34.96 -20.08
C PRO A 61 13.37 -34.99 -19.37
N TRP A 62 13.80 -36.17 -18.93
CA TRP A 62 15.05 -36.31 -18.18
C TRP A 62 16.26 -36.04 -19.07
N MET A 63 16.98 -34.94 -18.82
CA MET A 63 18.14 -34.52 -19.61
C MET A 63 19.48 -34.87 -18.93
N CYS A 64 19.48 -35.19 -17.64
CA CYS A 64 20.73 -35.50 -16.93
C CYS A 64 21.37 -36.83 -17.39
N GLY A 65 20.59 -37.76 -17.96
CA GLY A 65 21.10 -39.06 -18.43
C GLY A 65 22.02 -38.95 -19.64
N THR A 66 21.65 -38.13 -20.63
CA THR A 66 22.46 -37.92 -21.84
C THR A 66 23.73 -37.11 -21.57
N LEU A 67 23.71 -36.25 -20.55
CA LEU A 67 24.80 -35.31 -20.25
C LEU A 67 25.80 -35.84 -19.24
N PHE A 68 25.31 -36.46 -18.17
CA PHE A 68 26.12 -36.83 -17.01
C PHE A 68 26.07 -38.32 -16.69
N GLY A 69 25.35 -39.11 -17.49
CA GLY A 69 25.18 -40.56 -17.26
C GLY A 69 24.30 -40.89 -16.05
N ILE A 70 23.50 -39.93 -15.57
CA ILE A 70 22.63 -40.12 -14.40
C ILE A 70 21.35 -40.83 -14.85
N PRO A 71 21.04 -42.03 -14.34
CA PRO A 71 19.85 -42.79 -14.76
C PRO A 71 18.56 -41.99 -14.56
N ASP A 72 17.60 -42.20 -15.45
CA ASP A 72 16.26 -41.62 -15.32
C ASP A 72 15.56 -42.24 -14.09
N PRO A 73 15.10 -41.43 -13.11
CA PRO A 73 14.38 -41.93 -11.93
C PRO A 73 12.98 -42.47 -12.25
N GLY A 74 12.47 -42.30 -13.48
CA GLY A 74 11.13 -42.65 -13.89
C GLY A 74 10.11 -41.63 -13.38
N THR A 75 9.81 -41.65 -12.09
CA THR A 75 9.03 -40.57 -11.44
C THR A 75 9.98 -39.61 -10.76
N GLN A 76 10.14 -38.40 -11.32
CA GLN A 76 10.97 -37.36 -10.73
C GLN A 76 10.38 -36.91 -9.39
N ALA A 77 11.16 -36.95 -8.31
CA ALA A 77 10.86 -36.23 -7.08
C ALA A 77 11.10 -34.72 -7.26
N ILE A 78 10.70 -33.89 -6.29
CA ILE A 78 10.97 -32.43 -6.32
C ILE A 78 12.48 -32.15 -6.43
N LEU A 79 13.32 -32.94 -5.73
CA LEU A 79 14.77 -32.80 -5.85
C LEU A 79 15.28 -33.16 -7.26
N ASP A 80 14.73 -34.20 -7.88
CA ASP A 80 15.10 -34.61 -9.24
C ASP A 80 14.68 -33.55 -10.26
N LEU A 81 13.49 -32.96 -10.09
CA LEU A 81 13.00 -31.86 -10.92
C LEU A 81 13.95 -30.65 -10.88
N HIS A 82 14.43 -30.28 -9.69
CA HIS A 82 15.41 -29.21 -9.51
C HIS A 82 16.70 -29.51 -10.25
N MET A 83 17.26 -30.71 -10.07
CA MET A 83 18.47 -31.14 -10.79
C MET A 83 18.26 -31.16 -12.31
N ASN A 84 17.11 -31.67 -12.77
CA ASN A 84 16.79 -31.78 -14.19
C ASN A 84 16.62 -30.41 -14.85
N TRP A 85 16.14 -29.39 -14.12
CA TRP A 85 16.10 -28.02 -14.61
C TRP A 85 17.50 -27.52 -14.99
N HIS A 86 18.50 -27.74 -14.12
CA HIS A 86 19.89 -27.39 -14.40
C HIS A 86 20.46 -28.17 -15.58
N CYS A 87 20.18 -29.47 -15.69
CA CYS A 87 20.59 -30.26 -16.86
C CYS A 87 19.97 -29.77 -18.17
N SER A 88 18.76 -29.19 -18.10
CA SER A 88 17.96 -28.85 -19.27
C SER A 88 18.16 -27.40 -19.76
N TYR A 89 18.44 -26.46 -18.85
CA TYR A 89 18.34 -25.03 -19.13
C TYR A 89 19.52 -24.19 -18.65
N ASP A 90 20.46 -24.75 -17.89
CA ASP A 90 21.59 -23.99 -17.34
C ASP A 90 22.84 -24.16 -18.21
N ASN A 91 23.15 -23.15 -19.01
CA ASN A 91 24.31 -23.15 -19.90
C ASN A 91 25.67 -23.03 -19.16
N THR A 92 25.68 -22.65 -17.88
CA THR A 92 26.90 -22.66 -17.05
C THR A 92 27.26 -24.07 -16.59
N ILE A 93 26.26 -24.95 -16.54
CA ILE A 93 26.41 -26.37 -16.20
C ILE A 93 26.53 -27.24 -17.45
N ASN A 94 25.84 -26.86 -18.54
CA ASN A 94 25.94 -27.51 -19.84
C ASN A 94 26.28 -26.51 -20.96
N PRO A 95 27.57 -26.24 -21.21
CA PRO A 95 28.01 -25.34 -22.27
C PRO A 95 27.59 -25.79 -23.68
N ALA A 96 27.27 -27.08 -23.88
CA ALA A 96 26.86 -27.62 -25.17
C ALA A 96 25.44 -27.19 -25.58
N LEU A 97 24.62 -26.67 -24.65
CA LEU A 97 23.29 -26.15 -24.96
C LEU A 97 23.32 -24.79 -25.68
N GLY A 98 24.42 -24.04 -25.55
CA GLY A 98 24.41 -22.61 -25.84
C GLY A 98 23.43 -21.85 -24.94
N ARG A 99 23.19 -20.57 -25.23
CA ARG A 99 22.14 -19.78 -24.55
C ARG A 99 20.83 -20.04 -25.30
N PHE A 100 19.80 -20.54 -24.64
CA PHE A 100 18.49 -20.64 -25.28
C PHE A 100 17.83 -19.25 -25.31
N PRO A 101 16.86 -19.04 -26.21
CA PRO A 101 15.97 -17.90 -26.08
C PRO A 101 15.22 -17.97 -24.74
N ASN A 102 15.12 -16.83 -24.06
CA ASN A 102 14.27 -16.64 -22.87
C ASN A 102 14.78 -17.37 -21.60
N ASP A 103 16.10 -17.51 -21.42
CA ASP A 103 16.73 -18.21 -20.29
C ASP A 103 16.57 -17.46 -18.97
N GLY A 104 16.77 -16.15 -18.96
CA GLY A 104 16.57 -15.32 -17.76
C GLY A 104 15.13 -15.35 -17.27
N ASN A 105 14.16 -15.29 -18.19
CA ASN A 105 12.75 -15.44 -17.86
C ASN A 105 12.40 -16.84 -17.34
N ARG A 106 13.01 -17.91 -17.90
CA ARG A 106 12.82 -19.29 -17.39
C ARG A 106 13.42 -19.47 -16.01
N PHE A 107 14.59 -18.88 -15.76
CA PHE A 107 15.24 -18.87 -14.45
C PHE A 107 14.30 -18.33 -13.39
N PHE A 108 13.79 -17.10 -13.56
CA PHE A 108 12.85 -16.52 -12.61
C PHE A 108 11.53 -17.30 -12.51
N GLY A 109 10.98 -17.75 -13.63
CA GLY A 109 9.75 -18.54 -13.65
C GLY A 109 9.84 -19.83 -12.83
N PHE A 110 10.99 -20.51 -12.88
CA PHE A 110 11.25 -21.70 -12.08
C PHE A 110 11.32 -21.39 -10.58
N HIS A 111 12.05 -20.34 -10.18
CA HIS A 111 12.22 -19.94 -8.77
C HIS A 111 10.88 -19.61 -8.10
N ARG A 112 10.08 -18.77 -8.76
CA ARG A 112 8.76 -18.36 -8.28
C ARG A 112 7.86 -19.57 -8.00
N GLN A 113 7.81 -20.51 -8.95
CA GLN A 113 6.96 -21.69 -8.84
C GLN A 113 7.46 -22.68 -7.78
N PHE A 114 8.79 -22.88 -7.71
CA PHE A 114 9.40 -23.76 -6.73
C PHE A 114 9.10 -23.29 -5.30
N LEU A 115 9.22 -21.99 -5.04
CA LEU A 115 8.94 -21.40 -3.73
C LEU A 115 7.46 -21.38 -3.36
N TYR A 116 6.59 -21.06 -4.31
CA TYR A 116 5.14 -21.15 -4.10
C TYR A 116 4.73 -22.55 -3.65
N THR A 117 5.28 -23.56 -4.33
CA THR A 117 5.02 -24.98 -4.02
C THR A 117 5.49 -25.34 -2.62
N PHE A 118 6.68 -24.86 -2.22
CA PHE A 118 7.19 -25.08 -0.87
C PHE A 118 6.34 -24.39 0.20
N ASN A 119 5.96 -23.13 -0.01
CA ASN A 119 5.08 -22.40 0.93
C ASN A 119 3.71 -23.07 1.05
N THR A 120 3.14 -23.59 -0.04
CA THR A 120 1.87 -24.35 -0.01
C THR A 120 2.00 -25.64 0.81
N PHE A 121 3.11 -26.36 0.66
CA PHE A 121 3.40 -27.55 1.46
C PHE A 121 3.52 -27.21 2.95
N ARG A 122 4.28 -26.16 3.28
CA ARG A 122 4.44 -25.65 4.66
C ARG A 122 3.09 -25.25 5.26
N GLN A 123 2.28 -24.54 4.48
CA GLN A 123 0.93 -24.10 4.86
C GLN A 123 0.04 -25.27 5.28
N ALA A 124 0.06 -26.36 4.50
CA ALA A 124 -0.72 -27.57 4.78
C ALA A 124 -0.34 -28.23 6.12
N GLN A 125 0.87 -27.96 6.60
CA GLN A 125 1.39 -28.42 7.90
C GLN A 125 1.27 -27.36 9.01
N GLY A 126 0.69 -26.19 8.72
CA GLY A 126 0.56 -25.09 9.68
C GLY A 126 1.84 -24.30 9.93
N LEU A 127 2.87 -24.50 9.10
CA LEU A 127 4.16 -23.81 9.20
C LEU A 127 4.10 -22.43 8.54
N PRO A 128 4.91 -21.46 9.03
CA PRO A 128 4.97 -20.13 8.42
C PRO A 128 5.62 -20.18 7.03
N PHE A 129 5.30 -19.18 6.21
CA PHE A 129 5.95 -18.98 4.91
C PHE A 129 7.43 -18.64 5.10
N VAL A 130 8.22 -18.94 4.06
CA VAL A 130 9.66 -18.68 4.06
C VAL A 130 9.92 -17.19 3.83
N GLN A 131 10.58 -16.55 4.78
CA GLN A 131 11.08 -15.18 4.64
C GLN A 131 12.32 -15.13 3.74
N THR A 132 12.57 -13.96 3.15
CA THR A 132 13.78 -13.69 2.38
C THR A 132 15.02 -13.67 3.28
N TRP A 133 16.14 -14.20 2.78
CA TRP A 133 17.45 -13.98 3.38
C TRP A 133 18.37 -13.28 2.38
N MET A 134 19.03 -12.22 2.83
CA MET A 134 19.91 -11.42 1.99
C MET A 134 21.38 -11.83 2.21
N PRO A 135 22.06 -12.39 1.20
CA PRO A 135 23.44 -12.83 1.33
C PRO A 135 24.40 -11.63 1.22
N PHE A 136 24.86 -11.11 2.35
CA PHE A 136 25.88 -10.04 2.37
C PHE A 136 26.88 -10.25 3.52
N PRO A 137 28.06 -9.60 3.49
CA PRO A 137 29.01 -9.69 4.59
C PRO A 137 28.38 -9.26 5.92
N ASN A 138 28.54 -10.07 6.97
CA ASN A 138 27.88 -9.92 8.28
C ASN A 138 26.35 -10.17 8.31
N ALA A 139 25.71 -10.58 7.22
CA ALA A 139 24.32 -11.04 7.28
C ALA A 139 24.17 -12.19 8.29
N VAL A 140 23.11 -12.18 9.08
CA VAL A 140 22.77 -13.29 9.97
C VAL A 140 22.09 -14.37 9.16
N ILE A 141 22.53 -15.63 9.31
CA ILE A 141 21.89 -16.78 8.67
C ILE A 141 20.89 -17.37 9.66
N PRO A 142 19.56 -17.24 9.43
CA PRO A 142 18.54 -17.54 10.43
C PRO A 142 18.56 -18.96 10.99
N LEU A 143 18.51 -19.95 10.09
CA LEU A 143 18.29 -21.35 10.43
C LEU A 143 19.60 -22.12 10.35
N GLY A 144 19.91 -22.88 11.39
CA GLY A 144 21.03 -23.79 11.48
C GLY A 144 20.82 -25.05 10.65
N HIS A 145 21.93 -25.64 10.22
CA HIS A 145 21.94 -26.83 9.37
C HIS A 145 23.26 -27.58 9.61
N SER A 146 23.19 -28.91 9.77
CA SER A 146 24.37 -29.74 10.07
C SER A 146 25.12 -29.25 11.32
N THR A 147 26.36 -28.76 11.19
CA THR A 147 27.16 -28.21 12.29
C THR A 147 27.02 -26.69 12.45
N ARG A 148 26.28 -26.02 11.56
CA ARG A 148 26.03 -24.57 11.59
C ARG A 148 24.88 -24.25 12.55
N PRO A 149 25.10 -23.46 13.62
CA PRO A 149 24.03 -23.03 14.52
C PRO A 149 23.04 -22.04 13.86
N ASP A 150 21.86 -21.91 14.44
CA ASP A 150 20.93 -20.80 14.16
C ASP A 150 21.64 -19.44 14.35
N ASN A 151 21.20 -18.44 13.59
CA ASN A 151 21.68 -17.06 13.65
C ASN A 151 23.22 -16.92 13.50
N THR A 152 23.84 -17.79 12.70
CA THR A 152 25.29 -17.72 12.41
C THR A 152 25.60 -16.47 11.55
N PRO A 153 26.48 -15.56 11.98
CA PRO A 153 26.85 -14.40 11.18
C PRO A 153 27.77 -14.79 10.03
N CYS A 154 27.50 -14.22 8.85
CA CYS A 154 28.40 -14.25 7.72
C CYS A 154 29.75 -13.58 8.06
N PRO A 155 30.87 -14.04 7.47
CA PRO A 155 32.16 -13.41 7.67
C PRO A 155 32.17 -11.95 7.15
N PRO A 156 32.97 -11.06 7.79
CA PRO A 156 33.00 -9.63 7.46
C PRO A 156 33.70 -9.31 6.13
N THR A 157 34.56 -10.22 5.65
CA THR A 157 35.23 -10.09 4.35
C THR A 157 34.73 -11.18 3.41
N PRO A 158 34.46 -10.86 2.13
CA PRO A 158 34.25 -11.87 1.11
C PRO A 158 35.55 -12.69 0.98
N ILE A 159 35.59 -13.89 1.54
CA ILE A 159 36.74 -14.78 1.36
C ILE A 159 36.62 -15.35 -0.06
N ALA A 160 37.67 -15.17 -0.86
CA ALA A 160 37.73 -15.76 -2.19
C ALA A 160 37.47 -17.27 -2.11
N THR A 161 36.64 -17.79 -3.02
CA THR A 161 36.24 -19.20 -3.15
C THR A 161 37.41 -20.17 -3.37
N THR A 162 38.65 -19.68 -3.40
CA THR A 162 39.87 -20.41 -3.72
C THR A 162 40.74 -20.78 -2.52
N VAL A 163 40.35 -20.41 -1.29
CA VAL A 163 41.12 -20.81 -0.09
C VAL A 163 40.68 -22.20 0.37
N SER A 164 41.52 -23.21 0.13
CA SER A 164 41.29 -24.57 0.61
C SER A 164 41.08 -24.59 2.14
N GLY A 165 39.96 -25.15 2.59
CA GLY A 165 39.65 -25.35 4.01
C GLY A 165 38.91 -24.21 4.74
N ARG A 166 38.41 -23.18 4.03
CA ARG A 166 37.46 -22.20 4.60
C ARG A 166 36.29 -21.95 3.65
N TRP A 167 35.16 -22.59 3.90
CA TRP A 167 33.94 -22.43 3.12
C TRP A 167 33.23 -21.12 3.46
N THR A 168 33.01 -20.23 2.48
CA THR A 168 32.12 -19.07 2.63
C THR A 168 30.69 -19.49 2.33
N ILE A 169 29.76 -19.18 3.23
CA ILE A 169 28.35 -19.67 3.21
C ILE A 169 27.49 -18.89 2.19
N GLY A 170 28.00 -18.62 1.00
CA GLY A 170 27.28 -17.86 -0.04
C GLY A 170 27.04 -16.39 0.35
N CYS A 171 27.77 -15.90 1.37
CA CYS A 171 27.68 -14.56 1.95
C CYS A 171 28.27 -13.46 1.06
N THR A 172 27.86 -13.41 -0.20
CA THR A 172 28.36 -12.45 -1.19
C THR A 172 27.26 -11.50 -1.58
N SER A 173 27.46 -10.20 -1.32
CA SER A 173 26.58 -9.13 -1.77
C SER A 173 26.20 -9.27 -3.24
N LEU A 174 24.97 -8.86 -3.57
CA LEU A 174 24.53 -8.72 -4.95
C LEU A 174 25.54 -7.82 -5.72
N PRO A 175 25.99 -8.20 -6.93
CA PRO A 175 26.98 -7.41 -7.66
C PRO A 175 26.49 -5.98 -7.92
N ASN A 176 27.41 -5.00 -7.95
CA ASN A 176 27.05 -3.60 -8.22
C ASN A 176 26.33 -3.43 -9.57
N SER A 177 26.66 -4.25 -10.57
CA SER A 177 25.98 -4.28 -11.87
C SER A 177 24.51 -4.73 -11.82
N GLN A 178 24.09 -5.34 -10.71
CA GLN A 178 22.74 -5.83 -10.47
C GLN A 178 22.01 -4.98 -9.40
N ARG A 179 22.60 -3.86 -8.95
CA ARG A 179 22.02 -2.96 -7.93
C ARG A 179 21.63 -1.62 -8.51
N LEU A 180 20.51 -1.06 -8.04
CA LEU A 180 20.06 0.28 -8.45
C LEU A 180 21.07 1.38 -8.04
N PRO A 181 21.16 2.50 -8.78
CA PRO A 181 22.04 3.61 -8.42
C PRO A 181 21.66 4.25 -7.09
N ALA A 182 20.35 4.29 -6.77
CA ALA A 182 19.85 4.76 -5.47
C ALA A 182 20.32 3.90 -4.29
N ALA A 183 20.59 2.62 -4.53
CA ALA A 183 21.18 1.67 -3.57
C ALA A 183 22.72 1.62 -3.63
N GLY A 184 23.35 2.39 -4.52
CA GLY A 184 24.80 2.45 -4.69
C GLY A 184 25.39 1.49 -5.73
N GLY A 185 24.57 0.96 -6.64
CA GLY A 185 25.01 0.14 -7.77
C GLY A 185 25.11 0.90 -9.10
N THR A 186 25.19 0.15 -10.20
CA THR A 186 25.34 0.64 -11.58
C THR A 186 24.30 0.06 -12.53
N LEU A 187 23.29 -0.66 -12.03
CA LEU A 187 22.19 -1.16 -12.86
C LEU A 187 21.37 0.02 -13.38
N ASP A 188 21.18 0.11 -14.70
CA ASP A 188 20.15 0.96 -15.26
C ASP A 188 18.91 0.09 -15.52
N PRO A 189 17.90 0.11 -14.63
CA PRO A 189 16.76 -0.77 -14.77
C PRO A 189 15.88 -0.40 -15.97
N THR A 190 16.00 0.81 -16.52
CA THR A 190 15.15 1.29 -17.62
C THR A 190 15.54 0.69 -18.98
N VAL A 191 16.77 0.20 -19.12
CA VAL A 191 17.28 -0.43 -20.35
C VAL A 191 17.58 -1.91 -20.17
N THR A 192 17.50 -2.43 -18.94
CA THR A 192 17.76 -3.85 -18.63
C THR A 192 16.47 -4.63 -18.68
N THR A 193 16.38 -5.62 -19.57
CA THR A 193 15.21 -6.53 -19.62
C THR A 193 15.30 -7.58 -18.51
N ILE A 194 14.16 -8.19 -18.12
CA ILE A 194 14.15 -9.33 -17.17
C ILE A 194 15.01 -10.49 -17.69
N GLU A 195 15.01 -10.69 -19.01
CA GLU A 195 15.87 -11.67 -19.66
C GLU A 195 17.35 -11.37 -19.40
N ASP A 196 17.80 -10.15 -19.69
CA ASP A 196 19.20 -9.76 -19.50
C ASP A 196 19.62 -9.79 -18.02
N TYR A 197 18.72 -9.34 -17.13
CA TYR A 197 18.95 -9.34 -15.69
C TYR A 197 19.10 -10.76 -15.15
N GLY A 198 18.16 -11.66 -15.47
CA GLY A 198 18.22 -13.06 -15.05
C GLY A 198 19.50 -13.74 -15.54
N ASN A 199 19.85 -13.54 -16.80
CA ASN A 199 21.10 -14.07 -17.36
C ASN A 199 22.36 -13.54 -16.66
N GLY A 200 22.37 -12.27 -16.26
CA GLY A 200 23.48 -11.68 -15.51
C GLY A 200 23.57 -12.19 -14.06
N LEU A 201 22.45 -12.65 -13.50
CA LEU A 201 22.35 -13.14 -12.14
C LEU A 201 22.74 -14.62 -11.98
N VAL A 202 22.47 -15.46 -12.98
CA VAL A 202 22.73 -16.92 -12.96
C VAL A 202 24.14 -17.28 -12.46
N PRO A 203 25.25 -16.68 -12.91
CA PRO A 203 26.59 -17.04 -12.43
C PRO A 203 26.79 -16.79 -10.93
N TRP A 204 26.31 -15.64 -10.43
CA TRP A 204 26.39 -15.30 -9.01
C TRP A 204 25.48 -16.21 -8.16
N HIS A 205 24.28 -16.49 -8.67
CA HIS A 205 23.32 -17.41 -8.07
C HIS A 205 23.90 -18.83 -7.93
N ASN A 206 24.47 -19.38 -9.01
CA ASN A 206 25.05 -20.72 -9.01
C ASN A 206 26.29 -20.82 -8.12
N GLY A 207 27.09 -19.74 -8.06
CA GLY A 207 28.19 -19.65 -7.08
C GLY A 207 27.69 -19.75 -5.63
N SER A 208 26.52 -19.19 -5.34
CA SER A 208 25.88 -19.30 -4.03
C SER A 208 25.44 -20.74 -3.73
N HIS A 209 24.87 -21.47 -4.70
CA HIS A 209 24.54 -22.91 -4.53
C HIS A 209 25.76 -23.75 -4.12
N VAL A 210 26.89 -23.58 -4.82
CA VAL A 210 28.14 -24.30 -4.51
C VAL A 210 28.58 -23.98 -3.09
N ALA A 211 28.52 -22.71 -2.69
CA ALA A 211 28.88 -22.28 -1.36
C ALA A 211 27.96 -22.85 -0.26
N MET A 212 26.64 -22.90 -0.48
CA MET A 212 25.68 -23.50 0.45
C MET A 212 25.93 -25.01 0.61
N ALA A 213 26.08 -25.73 -0.51
CA ALA A 213 26.36 -27.18 -0.51
C ALA A 213 27.62 -27.53 0.29
N ASN A 214 28.66 -26.70 0.17
CA ASN A 214 29.92 -26.88 0.89
C ASN A 214 29.84 -26.56 2.39
N SER A 215 28.86 -25.76 2.82
CA SER A 215 28.70 -25.38 4.23
C SER A 215 28.02 -26.44 5.10
N GLY A 216 27.34 -27.42 4.49
CA GLY A 216 26.47 -28.38 5.18
C GLY A 216 27.04 -29.77 5.51
N ALA A 217 28.28 -30.13 5.18
CA ALA A 217 28.72 -31.53 5.24
C ALA A 217 29.50 -31.96 6.52
N PRO A 218 29.08 -33.05 7.21
CA PRO A 218 29.95 -33.98 7.94
C PRO A 218 30.66 -35.01 7.02
N ASN A 219 30.30 -35.06 5.72
CA ASN A 219 30.75 -36.06 4.75
C ASN A 219 31.73 -35.49 3.71
N GLY A 220 32.88 -34.97 4.14
CA GLY A 220 34.00 -34.71 3.23
C GLY A 220 33.77 -33.66 2.12
N PRO A 221 34.76 -33.45 1.24
CA PRO A 221 34.78 -32.37 0.26
C PRO A 221 33.97 -32.72 -1.00
N ASP A 222 32.68 -33.05 -0.87
CA ASP A 222 31.85 -33.49 -2.01
C ASP A 222 31.52 -32.37 -3.03
N CYS A 223 31.83 -31.11 -2.74
CA CYS A 223 31.77 -30.01 -3.71
C CYS A 223 33.13 -29.30 -3.92
N ALA A 224 34.20 -29.77 -3.26
CA ALA A 224 35.58 -29.32 -3.53
C ALA A 224 36.16 -30.13 -4.69
N GLY A 225 35.86 -29.71 -5.92
CA GLY A 225 36.36 -30.37 -7.14
C GLY A 225 35.40 -31.41 -7.75
N ALA A 226 34.17 -31.53 -7.24
CA ALA A 226 33.08 -32.27 -7.87
C ALA A 226 32.43 -31.50 -9.04
N ARG A 227 31.62 -32.19 -9.85
CA ARG A 227 30.86 -31.56 -10.95
C ARG A 227 29.78 -30.63 -10.37
N ASN A 228 29.52 -29.48 -11.00
CA ASN A 228 28.48 -28.52 -10.57
C ASN A 228 27.10 -29.19 -10.29
N ILE A 229 26.78 -30.27 -11.01
CA ILE A 229 25.52 -31.01 -10.85
C ILE A 229 25.38 -31.75 -9.51
N GLU A 230 26.49 -32.11 -8.85
CA GLU A 230 26.46 -32.78 -7.54
C GLU A 230 26.08 -31.76 -6.43
N CYS A 231 26.42 -30.47 -6.61
CA CYS A 231 26.07 -29.41 -5.68
C CYS A 231 24.58 -29.01 -5.74
N VAL A 232 23.93 -29.06 -6.91
CA VAL A 232 22.50 -28.71 -7.05
C VAL A 232 21.55 -29.73 -6.43
N THR A 233 22.05 -30.89 -5.98
CA THR A 233 21.25 -31.85 -5.18
C THR A 233 21.52 -31.75 -3.67
N THR A 234 22.59 -31.05 -3.29
CA THR A 234 23.00 -30.88 -1.89
C THR A 234 22.51 -29.55 -1.33
N ALA A 235 22.66 -28.45 -2.07
CA ALA A 235 22.21 -27.12 -1.64
C ALA A 235 20.73 -27.06 -1.25
N PRO A 236 19.77 -27.68 -1.98
CA PRO A 236 18.37 -27.68 -1.58
C PRO A 236 18.06 -28.33 -0.24
N ARG A 237 19.00 -29.06 0.37
CA ARG A 237 18.84 -29.70 1.69
C ARG A 237 19.18 -28.78 2.86
N ASP A 238 19.76 -27.59 2.62
CA ASP A 238 19.94 -26.57 3.64
C ASP A 238 18.70 -25.63 3.64
N PRO A 239 18.01 -25.41 4.78
CA PRO A 239 16.88 -24.48 4.88
C PRO A 239 17.17 -23.05 4.38
N MET A 240 18.43 -22.60 4.43
CA MET A 240 18.86 -21.31 3.88
C MET A 240 18.58 -21.18 2.37
N PHE A 241 18.59 -22.30 1.63
CA PHE A 241 18.33 -22.35 0.20
C PHE A 241 17.03 -21.62 -0.17
N PHE A 242 15.92 -21.95 0.49
CA PHE A 242 14.61 -21.40 0.13
C PHE A 242 14.52 -19.91 0.47
N ARG A 243 15.14 -19.48 1.56
CA ARG A 243 15.22 -18.05 1.92
C ARG A 243 16.03 -17.24 0.90
N PHE A 244 17.13 -17.80 0.41
CA PHE A 244 17.93 -17.21 -0.68
C PHE A 244 17.19 -17.20 -2.03
N HIS A 245 16.39 -18.20 -2.34
CA HIS A 245 15.61 -18.17 -3.58
C HIS A 245 14.47 -17.14 -3.48
N ASN A 246 13.93 -16.89 -2.28
CA ASN A 246 12.91 -15.86 -2.10
C ASN A 246 13.47 -14.46 -2.38
N PHE A 247 14.74 -14.23 -2.03
CA PHE A 247 15.48 -13.04 -2.46
C PHE A 247 15.51 -12.89 -3.99
N VAL A 248 15.69 -13.97 -4.75
CA VAL A 248 15.67 -13.94 -6.22
C VAL A 248 14.30 -13.53 -6.76
N ASN A 249 13.21 -13.99 -6.14
CA ASN A 249 11.85 -13.56 -6.50
C ASN A 249 11.63 -12.08 -6.22
N ASP A 250 12.04 -11.59 -5.04
CA ASP A 250 11.93 -10.18 -4.70
C ASP A 250 12.66 -9.31 -5.74
N LEU A 251 13.87 -9.71 -6.16
CA LEU A 251 14.60 -8.98 -7.20
C LEU A 251 13.83 -8.89 -8.53
N GLN A 252 13.14 -9.96 -8.93
CA GLN A 252 12.34 -9.97 -10.15
C GLN A 252 11.15 -9.01 -10.04
N ASP A 253 10.37 -9.15 -8.96
CA ASP A 253 9.15 -8.36 -8.74
C ASP A 253 9.47 -6.87 -8.72
N GLU A 254 10.57 -6.49 -8.07
CA GLU A 254 11.00 -5.09 -8.02
C GLU A 254 11.54 -4.58 -9.37
N LEU A 255 12.27 -5.39 -10.14
CA LEU A 255 12.79 -4.97 -11.45
C LEU A 255 11.68 -4.76 -12.48
N LEU A 256 10.61 -5.56 -12.43
CA LEU A 256 9.46 -5.43 -13.33
C LEU A 256 8.80 -4.04 -13.24
N THR A 257 8.83 -3.42 -12.06
CA THR A 257 8.20 -2.10 -11.82
C THR A 257 8.84 -0.94 -12.62
N TYR A 258 10.05 -1.14 -13.14
CA TYR A 258 10.78 -0.17 -13.98
C TYR A 258 10.50 -0.31 -15.48
N GLN A 259 9.82 -1.38 -15.89
CA GLN A 259 9.64 -1.68 -17.32
C GLN A 259 8.36 -1.05 -17.88
N ASP A 260 8.34 -0.87 -19.20
CA ASP A 260 7.11 -0.53 -19.92
C ASP A 260 6.03 -1.60 -19.61
N THR A 261 4.89 -1.13 -19.11
CA THR A 261 3.87 -1.99 -18.51
C THR A 261 2.54 -1.89 -19.25
N ASP A 262 1.93 -3.05 -19.50
CA ASP A 262 0.51 -3.13 -19.87
C ASP A 262 -0.32 -3.52 -18.65
N VAL A 263 -1.29 -2.69 -18.30
CA VAL A 263 -2.23 -2.96 -17.21
C VAL A 263 -3.61 -3.27 -17.77
N MET A 264 -4.22 -4.37 -17.33
CA MET A 264 -5.64 -4.62 -17.56
C MET A 264 -6.43 -4.40 -16.29
N VAL A 265 -7.34 -3.41 -16.31
CA VAL A 265 -8.36 -3.28 -15.28
C VAL A 265 -9.42 -4.35 -15.55
N VAL A 266 -9.52 -5.32 -14.65
CA VAL A 266 -10.44 -6.46 -14.74
C VAL A 266 -11.58 -6.22 -13.77
N PHE A 267 -12.75 -5.98 -14.34
CA PHE A 267 -13.81 -5.25 -13.66
C PHE A 267 -15.05 -6.11 -13.49
N ASP A 268 -15.39 -6.44 -12.25
CA ASP A 268 -16.63 -7.16 -11.94
C ASP A 268 -17.86 -6.29 -12.28
N LYS A 269 -18.77 -6.87 -13.05
CA LYS A 269 -20.10 -6.33 -13.34
C LYS A 269 -21.19 -7.37 -13.08
N SER A 270 -20.96 -8.31 -12.18
CA SER A 270 -21.97 -9.25 -11.68
C SER A 270 -23.15 -8.51 -11.06
N GLY A 271 -24.26 -9.21 -10.87
CA GLY A 271 -25.48 -8.63 -10.32
C GLY A 271 -25.31 -8.07 -8.90
N SER A 272 -24.43 -8.62 -8.07
CA SER A 272 -24.11 -8.07 -6.73
C SER A 272 -23.52 -6.66 -6.77
N MET A 273 -22.88 -6.25 -7.87
CA MET A 273 -22.40 -4.86 -8.06
C MET A 273 -23.52 -3.80 -8.12
N THR A 274 -24.79 -4.22 -8.16
CA THR A 274 -25.95 -3.32 -7.99
C THR A 274 -26.24 -2.96 -6.54
N LEU A 275 -25.60 -3.62 -5.58
CA LEU A 275 -25.78 -3.36 -4.15
C LEU A 275 -25.31 -1.95 -3.78
N PRO A 276 -25.88 -1.36 -2.71
CA PRO A 276 -25.48 -0.04 -2.24
C PRO A 276 -24.00 0.00 -1.86
N ASN A 277 -23.36 1.14 -2.12
CA ASN A 277 -21.97 1.40 -1.71
C ASN A 277 -21.86 2.04 -0.29
N GLY A 278 -22.97 2.12 0.45
CA GLY A 278 -23.03 2.78 1.75
C GLY A 278 -23.16 4.32 1.72
N ILE A 279 -23.08 4.98 0.56
CA ILE A 279 -23.20 6.44 0.39
C ILE A 279 -24.44 6.79 -0.45
N GLY A 280 -25.43 7.42 0.19
CA GLY A 280 -26.64 7.87 -0.49
C GLY A 280 -27.41 6.72 -1.13
N SER A 281 -27.78 6.87 -2.41
CA SER A 281 -28.46 5.84 -3.22
C SER A 281 -27.55 5.27 -4.31
N ASP A 282 -26.23 5.42 -4.16
CA ASP A 282 -25.26 5.04 -5.18
C ASP A 282 -24.86 3.56 -5.05
N THR A 283 -24.37 2.98 -6.15
CA THR A 283 -24.11 1.53 -6.25
C THR A 283 -22.62 1.23 -6.19
N ARG A 284 -22.29 -0.02 -5.87
CA ARG A 284 -20.90 -0.49 -5.89
C ARG A 284 -20.25 -0.29 -7.26
N LEU A 285 -21.01 -0.60 -8.32
CA LEU A 285 -20.58 -0.39 -9.70
C LEU A 285 -20.14 1.06 -9.99
N ASN A 286 -20.85 2.06 -9.47
CA ASN A 286 -20.52 3.45 -9.74
C ASN A 286 -19.24 3.90 -9.02
N SER A 287 -19.04 3.50 -7.77
CA SER A 287 -17.78 3.76 -7.06
C SER A 287 -16.59 3.07 -7.72
N ALA A 288 -16.80 1.85 -8.20
CA ALA A 288 -15.83 1.11 -8.99
C ALA A 288 -15.43 1.86 -10.27
N LYS A 289 -16.41 2.42 -11.01
CA LYS A 289 -16.15 3.26 -12.19
C LYS A 289 -15.33 4.49 -11.84
N ASP A 290 -15.63 5.15 -10.72
CA ASP A 290 -14.87 6.33 -10.26
C ASP A 290 -13.42 5.98 -9.90
N ALA A 291 -13.19 4.84 -9.25
CA ALA A 291 -11.84 4.35 -8.96
C ALA A 291 -11.05 4.02 -10.23
N ALA A 292 -11.69 3.38 -11.23
CA ALA A 292 -11.06 3.10 -12.52
C ALA A 292 -10.68 4.38 -13.29
N ARG A 293 -11.50 5.43 -13.23
CA ARG A 293 -11.17 6.76 -13.78
C ARG A 293 -9.97 7.38 -13.09
N LEU A 294 -9.93 7.34 -11.76
CA LEU A 294 -8.78 7.80 -10.98
C LEU A 294 -7.50 7.06 -11.38
N PHE A 295 -7.56 5.73 -11.54
CA PHE A 295 -6.40 4.95 -11.96
C PHE A 295 -5.89 5.32 -13.35
N ALA A 296 -6.79 5.54 -14.31
CA ALA A 296 -6.39 6.02 -15.63
C ALA A 296 -5.71 7.41 -15.57
N ASP A 297 -6.13 8.27 -14.64
CA ASP A 297 -5.51 9.59 -14.40
C ASP A 297 -4.15 9.54 -13.68
N LEU A 298 -3.81 8.43 -13.02
CA LEU A 298 -2.49 8.26 -12.40
C LEU A 298 -1.39 7.98 -13.45
N LEU A 299 -1.76 7.41 -14.59
CA LEU A 299 -0.83 7.08 -15.66
C LEU A 299 -0.20 8.35 -16.25
N ARG A 300 1.08 8.23 -16.61
CA ARG A 300 1.87 9.36 -17.14
C ARG A 300 1.77 9.39 -18.66
N ASP A 301 1.34 10.52 -19.21
CA ASP A 301 1.23 10.70 -20.67
C ASP A 301 2.53 10.39 -21.43
N ALA A 302 3.68 10.70 -20.82
CA ALA A 302 5.00 10.52 -21.42
C ALA A 302 5.56 9.08 -21.31
N SER A 303 4.81 8.14 -20.73
CA SER A 303 5.22 6.74 -20.61
C SER A 303 4.72 5.89 -21.79
N ASN A 304 5.42 4.79 -22.09
CA ASN A 304 4.92 3.77 -23.03
C ASN A 304 3.95 2.79 -22.37
N ASN A 305 3.55 3.08 -21.12
CA ASN A 305 2.58 2.27 -20.39
C ASN A 305 1.23 2.32 -21.08
N ARG A 306 0.53 1.19 -21.04
CA ARG A 306 -0.82 1.07 -21.59
C ARG A 306 -1.77 0.59 -20.52
N VAL A 307 -3.01 1.01 -20.63
CA VAL A 307 -4.10 0.48 -19.82
C VAL A 307 -5.24 0.03 -20.72
N GLY A 308 -5.91 -1.04 -20.35
CA GLY A 308 -7.19 -1.42 -20.91
C GLY A 308 -8.20 -1.73 -19.82
N LEU A 309 -9.42 -2.00 -20.24
CA LEU A 309 -10.54 -2.37 -19.39
C LEU A 309 -11.22 -3.58 -20.01
N ILE A 310 -11.37 -4.63 -19.22
CA ILE A 310 -12.23 -5.76 -19.53
C ILE A 310 -13.16 -6.01 -18.34
N SER A 311 -14.45 -6.14 -18.60
CA SER A 311 -15.42 -6.50 -17.58
C SER A 311 -15.79 -7.98 -17.61
N PHE A 312 -16.29 -8.51 -16.50
CA PHE A 312 -16.78 -9.88 -16.40
C PHE A 312 -18.03 -9.98 -15.54
N SER A 313 -18.85 -10.99 -15.83
CA SER A 313 -20.00 -11.42 -15.02
C SER A 313 -20.06 -12.95 -15.12
N THR A 314 -21.08 -13.52 -15.76
CA THR A 314 -21.16 -14.96 -16.04
C THR A 314 -19.99 -15.47 -16.89
N ALA A 315 -19.41 -14.60 -17.70
CA ALA A 315 -18.16 -14.78 -18.41
C ALA A 315 -17.48 -13.41 -18.57
N ALA A 316 -16.23 -13.39 -19.02
CA ALA A 316 -15.61 -12.16 -19.51
C ALA A 316 -16.37 -11.58 -20.71
N SER A 317 -16.31 -10.26 -20.88
CA SER A 317 -16.78 -9.62 -22.11
C SER A 317 -16.04 -10.20 -23.32
N PRO A 318 -16.73 -10.43 -24.46
CA PRO A 318 -16.13 -11.05 -25.65
C PRO A 318 -14.91 -10.30 -26.21
N SER A 319 -14.87 -9.00 -25.97
CA SER A 319 -13.73 -8.13 -26.25
C SER A 319 -13.59 -7.11 -25.11
N PRO A 320 -12.37 -6.59 -24.85
CA PRO A 320 -12.18 -5.49 -23.89
C PRO A 320 -13.05 -4.28 -24.26
N GLU A 321 -13.75 -3.70 -23.29
CA GLU A 321 -14.47 -2.43 -23.45
C GLU A 321 -13.50 -1.29 -23.80
N MET A 322 -12.26 -1.41 -23.33
CA MET A 322 -11.15 -0.56 -23.72
C MET A 322 -9.96 -1.47 -24.06
N PRO A 323 -9.58 -1.60 -25.34
CA PRO A 323 -8.32 -2.21 -25.73
C PRO A 323 -7.13 -1.51 -25.06
N LEU A 324 -5.98 -2.18 -25.00
CA LEU A 324 -4.75 -1.57 -24.48
C LEU A 324 -4.45 -0.24 -25.18
N THR A 325 -4.59 0.84 -24.43
CA THR A 325 -4.47 2.22 -24.89
C THR A 325 -3.30 2.87 -24.18
N LEU A 326 -2.48 3.59 -24.94
CA LEU A 326 -1.34 4.34 -24.41
C LEU A 326 -1.80 5.34 -23.33
N ALA A 327 -0.98 5.51 -22.28
CA ALA A 327 -1.26 6.37 -21.13
C ALA A 327 -1.81 7.77 -21.53
N SER A 328 -1.24 8.39 -22.56
CA SER A 328 -1.66 9.72 -23.05
C SER A 328 -3.12 9.81 -23.55
N GLY A 329 -3.72 8.69 -23.93
CA GLY A 329 -5.13 8.58 -24.34
C GLY A 329 -6.02 7.85 -23.32
N ALA A 330 -5.46 7.40 -22.20
CA ALA A 330 -6.12 6.47 -21.30
C ALA A 330 -7.39 7.06 -20.66
N ASN A 331 -7.34 8.31 -20.18
CA ASN A 331 -8.46 8.94 -19.50
C ASN A 331 -9.73 9.01 -20.39
N SER A 332 -9.59 9.53 -21.61
CA SER A 332 -10.73 9.75 -22.50
C SER A 332 -11.35 8.41 -22.96
N ALA A 333 -10.50 7.42 -23.24
CA ALA A 333 -10.90 6.07 -23.58
C ALA A 333 -11.60 5.37 -22.39
N MET A 334 -11.04 5.47 -21.19
CA MET A 334 -11.61 4.88 -19.97
C MET A 334 -12.99 5.48 -19.66
N ASN A 335 -13.13 6.80 -19.74
CA ASN A 335 -14.42 7.47 -19.55
C ASN A 335 -15.50 6.99 -20.52
N THR A 336 -15.12 6.75 -21.78
CA THR A 336 -16.02 6.22 -22.81
C THR A 336 -16.41 4.78 -22.50
N ALA A 337 -15.43 3.92 -22.21
CA ALA A 337 -15.64 2.50 -21.95
C ALA A 337 -16.55 2.24 -20.74
N LEU A 338 -16.37 2.98 -19.64
CA LEU A 338 -17.17 2.82 -18.41
C LEU A 338 -18.64 3.21 -18.56
N SER A 339 -18.99 4.02 -19.58
CA SER A 339 -20.37 4.48 -19.79
C SER A 339 -21.34 3.35 -20.17
N GLY A 340 -20.84 2.33 -20.88
CA GLY A 340 -21.64 1.19 -21.36
C GLY A 340 -21.76 0.02 -20.39
N ILE A 341 -21.01 0.02 -19.28
CA ILE A 341 -20.99 -1.10 -18.34
C ILE A 341 -22.20 -1.04 -17.41
N SER A 342 -22.96 -2.13 -17.36
CA SER A 342 -24.08 -2.34 -16.43
C SER A 342 -23.89 -3.66 -15.68
N ALA A 343 -24.40 -3.70 -14.45
CA ALA A 343 -24.28 -4.87 -13.57
C ALA A 343 -25.39 -5.89 -13.84
N GLY A 344 -25.04 -7.17 -13.86
CA GLY A 344 -25.96 -8.29 -14.02
C GLY A 344 -25.24 -9.61 -14.30
N GLY A 345 -25.90 -10.72 -13.97
CA GLY A 345 -25.34 -12.07 -14.15
C GLY A 345 -24.48 -12.54 -12.97
N ALA A 346 -23.86 -13.71 -13.12
CA ALA A 346 -23.06 -14.37 -12.10
C ALA A 346 -21.64 -13.77 -12.00
N THR A 347 -20.75 -14.38 -11.22
CA THR A 347 -19.39 -13.89 -10.91
C THR A 347 -18.33 -14.90 -11.34
N SER A 348 -17.75 -14.70 -12.54
CA SER A 348 -16.67 -15.51 -13.12
C SER A 348 -15.33 -14.76 -13.08
N ILE A 349 -14.67 -14.77 -11.92
CA ILE A 349 -13.38 -14.08 -11.75
C ILE A 349 -12.33 -14.71 -12.67
N GLY A 350 -12.26 -16.05 -12.74
CA GLY A 350 -11.37 -16.76 -13.66
C GLY A 350 -11.57 -16.39 -15.12
N GLY A 351 -12.82 -16.26 -15.55
CA GLY A 351 -13.15 -15.78 -16.90
C GLY A 351 -12.57 -14.40 -17.17
N GLY A 352 -12.75 -13.46 -16.24
CA GLY A 352 -12.17 -12.11 -16.31
C GLY A 352 -10.65 -12.13 -16.43
N LEU A 353 -9.96 -12.94 -15.62
CA LEU A 353 -8.50 -13.10 -15.66
C LEU A 353 -8.01 -13.66 -16.99
N LEU A 354 -8.67 -14.70 -17.54
CA LEU A 354 -8.32 -15.28 -18.84
C LEU A 354 -8.55 -14.30 -20.01
N GLY A 355 -9.63 -13.54 -19.96
CA GLY A 355 -9.90 -12.47 -20.93
C GLY A 355 -8.82 -11.37 -20.88
N ALA A 356 -8.37 -11.01 -19.68
CA ALA A 356 -7.30 -10.06 -19.48
C ALA A 356 -5.96 -10.56 -20.03
N VAL A 357 -5.58 -11.80 -19.73
CA VAL A 357 -4.37 -12.45 -20.27
C VAL A 357 -4.38 -12.41 -21.79
N THR A 358 -5.52 -12.74 -22.41
CA THR A 358 -5.68 -12.69 -23.87
C THR A 358 -5.39 -11.29 -24.42
N ALA A 359 -5.92 -10.24 -23.78
CA ALA A 359 -5.69 -8.86 -24.19
C ALA A 359 -4.23 -8.42 -23.96
N LEU A 360 -3.63 -8.81 -22.83
CA LEU A 360 -2.25 -8.50 -22.46
C LEU A 360 -1.23 -9.14 -23.40
N ASN A 361 -1.49 -10.37 -23.84
CA ASN A 361 -0.65 -11.11 -24.77
C ASN A 361 -0.61 -10.50 -26.19
N ALA A 362 -1.53 -9.61 -26.53
CA ALA A 362 -1.53 -8.90 -27.82
C ALA A 362 -0.46 -7.80 -27.93
N SER A 363 0.17 -7.43 -26.81
CA SER A 363 1.14 -6.34 -26.74
C SER A 363 2.55 -6.85 -26.42
N SER A 364 3.56 -6.11 -26.88
CA SER A 364 4.98 -6.46 -26.71
C SER A 364 5.64 -5.84 -25.48
N ASN A 365 4.93 -5.03 -24.69
CA ASN A 365 5.51 -4.50 -23.45
C ASN A 365 5.89 -5.66 -22.51
N PRO A 366 7.08 -5.63 -21.88
CA PRO A 366 7.60 -6.75 -21.12
C PRO A 366 6.86 -7.01 -19.80
N HIS A 367 6.36 -5.97 -19.12
CA HIS A 367 5.65 -6.14 -17.86
C HIS A 367 4.13 -6.18 -18.10
N LYS A 368 3.48 -7.21 -17.57
CA LYS A 368 2.03 -7.43 -17.67
C LYS A 368 1.45 -7.38 -16.27
N ALA A 369 0.41 -6.58 -16.09
CA ALA A 369 -0.27 -6.45 -14.81
C ALA A 369 -1.79 -6.50 -14.97
N ILE A 370 -2.45 -6.98 -13.93
CA ILE A 370 -3.90 -6.98 -13.76
C ILE A 370 -4.22 -6.23 -12.48
N LEU A 371 -5.14 -5.27 -12.59
CA LEU A 371 -5.86 -4.73 -11.44
C LEU A 371 -7.24 -5.40 -11.43
N LEU A 372 -7.42 -6.38 -10.57
CA LEU A 372 -8.69 -7.08 -10.40
C LEU A 372 -9.56 -6.35 -9.38
N LEU A 373 -10.79 -6.02 -9.74
CA LEU A 373 -11.81 -5.54 -8.82
C LEU A 373 -13.01 -6.50 -8.81
N THR A 374 -13.44 -6.92 -7.63
CA THR A 374 -14.67 -7.70 -7.40
C THR A 374 -15.31 -7.34 -6.07
N ASP A 375 -16.64 -7.48 -5.95
CA ASP A 375 -17.37 -7.27 -4.69
C ASP A 375 -17.88 -8.58 -4.06
N GLY A 376 -17.56 -9.71 -4.68
CA GLY A 376 -18.22 -10.99 -4.44
C GLY A 376 -17.30 -12.22 -4.35
N VAL A 377 -17.94 -13.38 -4.35
CA VAL A 377 -17.33 -14.71 -4.39
C VAL A 377 -17.59 -15.30 -5.78
N GLU A 378 -16.58 -15.89 -6.41
CA GLU A 378 -16.78 -16.57 -7.69
C GLU A 378 -17.76 -17.74 -7.55
N ASN A 379 -18.71 -17.84 -8.49
CA ASN A 379 -19.80 -18.80 -8.41
C ASN A 379 -20.13 -19.45 -9.76
N THR A 380 -19.40 -19.11 -10.82
CA THR A 380 -19.53 -19.75 -12.13
C THR A 380 -18.18 -19.83 -12.84
N ALA A 381 -17.96 -20.94 -13.56
CA ALA A 381 -16.75 -21.16 -14.33
C ALA A 381 -16.66 -20.20 -15.54
N PRO A 382 -15.45 -19.85 -15.99
CA PRO A 382 -14.14 -20.23 -15.43
C PRO A 382 -13.85 -19.59 -14.07
N MET A 383 -13.22 -20.35 -13.17
CA MET A 383 -12.85 -19.95 -11.81
C MET A 383 -11.36 -19.54 -11.75
N ILE A 384 -10.92 -18.89 -10.66
CA ILE A 384 -9.53 -18.47 -10.45
C ILE A 384 -8.56 -19.64 -10.68
N ALA A 385 -8.93 -20.84 -10.21
CA ALA A 385 -8.14 -22.06 -10.40
C ALA A 385 -7.87 -22.41 -11.88
N ASP A 386 -8.76 -22.02 -12.80
CA ASP A 386 -8.60 -22.26 -14.24
C ASP A 386 -7.63 -21.23 -14.87
N ALA A 387 -7.57 -20.01 -14.32
CA ALA A 387 -6.74 -18.91 -14.82
C ALA A 387 -5.29 -18.96 -14.30
N VAL A 388 -5.10 -19.58 -13.14
CA VAL A 388 -3.84 -19.70 -12.42
C VAL A 388 -3.02 -20.86 -13.00
N GLY A 389 -1.91 -20.54 -13.66
CA GLY A 389 -0.98 -21.54 -14.20
C GLY A 389 0.07 -20.95 -15.13
N ARG A 390 0.82 -21.82 -15.80
CA ARG A 390 1.97 -21.46 -16.65
C ARG A 390 1.69 -21.60 -18.15
N ASN A 391 0.50 -22.05 -18.55
CA ASN A 391 0.08 -22.07 -19.96
C ASN A 391 0.15 -20.63 -20.54
N PRO A 392 0.55 -20.44 -21.81
CA PRO A 392 0.48 -19.14 -22.49
C PRO A 392 -0.87 -18.40 -22.35
N ASN A 393 -1.97 -19.13 -22.18
CA ASN A 393 -3.32 -18.57 -22.02
C ASN A 393 -3.73 -18.33 -20.55
N GLN A 394 -2.85 -18.61 -19.60
CA GLN A 394 -3.03 -18.40 -18.17
C GLN A 394 -2.12 -17.25 -17.68
N LEU A 395 -2.25 -16.90 -16.40
CA LEU A 395 -1.58 -15.72 -15.85
C LEU A 395 -0.04 -15.72 -16.00
N ARG A 396 0.65 -16.88 -16.00
CA ARG A 396 2.13 -16.94 -16.06
C ARG A 396 2.77 -16.00 -15.02
N ASP A 397 3.59 -15.04 -15.47
CA ASP A 397 4.29 -14.02 -14.66
C ASP A 397 3.51 -12.67 -14.63
N THR A 398 2.23 -12.68 -14.99
CA THR A 398 1.38 -11.47 -14.95
C THR A 398 1.17 -11.06 -13.50
N HIS A 399 1.61 -9.84 -13.14
CA HIS A 399 1.41 -9.24 -11.84
C HIS A 399 -0.08 -9.05 -11.55
N VAL A 400 -0.56 -9.38 -10.34
CA VAL A 400 -1.98 -9.19 -9.99
C VAL A 400 -2.10 -8.40 -8.69
N CYS A 401 -2.68 -7.20 -8.78
CA CYS A 401 -3.20 -6.49 -7.63
C CYS A 401 -4.71 -6.71 -7.54
N ALA A 402 -5.20 -7.21 -6.40
CA ALA A 402 -6.62 -7.54 -6.22
C ALA A 402 -7.28 -6.62 -5.19
N VAL A 403 -8.41 -6.04 -5.57
CA VAL A 403 -9.22 -5.16 -4.72
C VAL A 403 -10.60 -5.80 -4.51
N GLY A 404 -10.91 -6.14 -3.27
CA GLY A 404 -12.22 -6.59 -2.85
C GLY A 404 -13.08 -5.41 -2.38
N PHE A 405 -14.18 -5.12 -3.06
CA PHE A 405 -15.07 -4.01 -2.67
C PHE A 405 -16.31 -4.52 -1.95
N GLY A 406 -16.20 -4.73 -0.65
CA GLY A 406 -17.30 -5.29 0.12
C GLY A 406 -16.91 -5.57 1.56
N THR A 407 -17.85 -6.13 2.30
CA THR A 407 -17.61 -6.54 3.67
C THR A 407 -16.79 -7.84 3.66
N PRO A 408 -16.16 -8.19 4.80
CA PRO A 408 -15.57 -9.51 4.95
C PRO A 408 -16.53 -10.64 4.57
N GLY A 409 -17.85 -10.47 4.77
CA GLY A 409 -18.89 -11.48 4.53
C GLY A 409 -19.28 -11.66 3.07
N SER A 410 -19.07 -10.63 2.25
CA SER A 410 -19.40 -10.69 0.83
C SER A 410 -18.24 -11.18 -0.05
N LEU A 411 -17.03 -11.27 0.48
CA LEU A 411 -15.79 -11.56 -0.26
C LEU A 411 -15.13 -12.89 0.16
N ASP A 412 -14.41 -13.52 -0.77
CA ASP A 412 -13.41 -14.57 -0.48
C ASP A 412 -12.00 -13.95 -0.41
N GLY A 413 -11.74 -13.24 0.69
CA GLY A 413 -10.48 -12.55 0.89
C GLY A 413 -9.24 -13.45 0.88
N PRO A 414 -9.23 -14.63 1.54
CA PRO A 414 -8.12 -15.56 1.46
C PRO A 414 -7.75 -15.97 0.03
N ARG A 415 -8.74 -16.30 -0.82
CA ARG A 415 -8.49 -16.69 -2.21
C ARG A 415 -7.97 -15.52 -3.06
N LEU A 416 -8.54 -14.34 -2.90
CA LEU A 416 -8.08 -13.14 -3.62
C LEU A 416 -6.66 -12.74 -3.21
N ARG A 417 -6.32 -12.89 -1.92
CA ARG A 417 -4.96 -12.70 -1.41
C ARG A 417 -3.99 -13.72 -1.99
N GLU A 418 -4.33 -15.00 -1.95
CA GLU A 418 -3.51 -16.06 -2.52
C GLU A 418 -3.23 -15.82 -4.01
N LEU A 419 -4.25 -15.41 -4.78
CA LEU A 419 -4.10 -15.02 -6.19
C LEU A 419 -3.09 -13.87 -6.36
N ALA A 420 -3.25 -12.78 -5.61
CA ALA A 420 -2.40 -11.59 -5.74
C ALA A 420 -0.95 -11.87 -5.33
N GLU A 421 -0.74 -12.47 -4.15
CA GLU A 421 0.60 -12.76 -3.62
C GLU A 421 1.35 -13.78 -4.48
N ARG A 422 0.65 -14.81 -4.98
CA ARG A 422 1.22 -15.76 -5.94
C ARG A 422 1.77 -15.05 -7.18
N GLN A 423 1.13 -13.95 -7.58
CA GLN A 423 1.50 -13.13 -8.71
C GLN A 423 2.27 -11.86 -8.35
N GLY A 424 2.76 -11.72 -7.12
CA GLY A 424 3.77 -10.71 -6.76
C GLY A 424 3.16 -9.37 -6.36
N GLY A 425 1.84 -9.28 -6.48
CA GLY A 425 1.07 -8.13 -6.06
C GLY A 425 0.42 -8.31 -4.71
N THR A 426 -0.52 -7.42 -4.43
CA THR A 426 -1.15 -7.33 -3.11
C THR A 426 -2.68 -7.41 -3.18
N TYR A 427 -3.27 -7.81 -2.07
CA TYR A 427 -4.73 -7.81 -1.88
C TYR A 427 -5.15 -6.80 -0.82
N ARG A 428 -6.20 -6.04 -1.12
CA ARG A 428 -6.87 -5.11 -0.19
C ARG A 428 -8.37 -5.25 -0.28
N SER A 429 -9.06 -4.93 0.80
CA SER A 429 -10.52 -4.88 0.77
C SER A 429 -11.10 -3.96 1.83
N ASP A 430 -12.15 -3.25 1.45
CA ASP A 430 -13.02 -2.47 2.32
C ASP A 430 -14.37 -2.32 1.62
N ALA A 431 -15.41 -1.94 2.35
CA ALA A 431 -16.71 -1.56 1.81
C ALA A 431 -16.84 -0.05 1.59
N ASP A 432 -15.84 0.75 2.02
CA ASP A 432 -15.85 2.21 1.91
C ASP A 432 -15.41 2.72 0.52
N PRO A 433 -16.22 3.54 -0.18
CA PRO A 433 -15.88 4.06 -1.51
C PRO A 433 -14.64 4.96 -1.56
N LEU A 434 -14.32 5.68 -0.47
CA LEU A 434 -13.11 6.51 -0.41
C LEU A 434 -11.87 5.63 -0.31
N THR A 435 -11.90 4.61 0.56
CA THR A 435 -10.83 3.60 0.65
C THR A 435 -10.67 2.84 -0.68
N LEU A 436 -11.75 2.53 -1.40
CA LEU A 436 -11.67 1.89 -2.72
C LEU A 436 -10.78 2.69 -3.70
N LYS A 437 -10.99 4.01 -3.78
CA LYS A 437 -10.14 4.89 -4.62
C LYS A 437 -8.69 4.86 -4.18
N LYS A 438 -8.45 4.87 -2.87
CA LYS A 438 -7.12 4.74 -2.29
C LYS A 438 -6.45 3.41 -2.66
N TYR A 439 -7.15 2.28 -2.58
CA TYR A 439 -6.59 0.99 -3.00
C TYR A 439 -6.23 0.92 -4.48
N PHE A 440 -6.91 1.69 -5.35
CA PHE A 440 -6.48 1.83 -6.75
C PHE A 440 -5.17 2.62 -6.87
N VAL A 441 -4.94 3.63 -6.03
CA VAL A 441 -3.66 4.34 -5.93
C VAL A 441 -2.57 3.41 -5.39
N GLU A 442 -2.86 2.62 -4.37
CA GLU A 442 -1.92 1.63 -3.83
C GLU A 442 -1.59 0.54 -4.86
N CYS A 443 -2.57 0.03 -5.62
CA CYS A 443 -2.30 -0.90 -6.72
C CYS A 443 -1.44 -0.26 -7.82
N PHE A 444 -1.63 1.03 -8.12
CA PHE A 444 -0.73 1.76 -9.00
C PHE A 444 0.69 1.77 -8.44
N ALA A 445 0.85 2.03 -7.15
CA ALA A 445 2.14 1.98 -6.46
C ALA A 445 2.71 0.55 -6.32
N ASP A 446 1.90 -0.48 -6.38
CA ASP A 446 2.36 -1.86 -6.38
C ASP A 446 2.92 -2.26 -7.76
N ILE A 447 2.24 -1.84 -8.84
CA ILE A 447 2.56 -2.17 -10.24
C ILE A 447 3.74 -1.36 -10.79
N PHE A 448 3.85 -0.08 -10.47
CA PHE A 448 4.86 0.83 -11.03
C PHE A 448 5.94 1.18 -10.00
N ASP A 449 7.08 1.75 -10.44
CA ASP A 449 8.17 2.24 -9.56
C ASP A 449 7.79 3.49 -8.75
N THR A 450 6.72 3.38 -7.97
CA THR A 450 6.32 4.33 -6.95
C THR A 450 5.89 3.57 -5.70
N PHE A 451 5.99 4.14 -4.50
CA PHE A 451 5.47 3.49 -3.29
C PHE A 451 4.96 4.49 -2.28
N VAL A 452 4.14 4.01 -1.34
CA VAL A 452 3.43 4.86 -0.38
C VAL A 452 4.41 5.47 0.62
N GLY A 453 4.47 6.80 0.65
CA GLY A 453 5.23 7.57 1.64
C GLY A 453 4.42 7.87 2.90
N LYS A 454 3.22 8.46 2.72
CA LYS A 454 2.26 8.80 3.79
C LYS A 454 0.85 8.77 3.27
N ASP A 455 -0.08 8.38 4.15
CA ASP A 455 -1.44 8.09 3.72
C ASP A 455 -2.51 8.31 4.81
N PRO A 456 -2.73 9.58 5.23
CA PRO A 456 -3.78 9.90 6.18
C PRO A 456 -5.16 9.99 5.51
N VAL A 457 -6.14 9.23 6.03
CA VAL A 457 -7.57 9.53 5.85
C VAL A 457 -8.00 10.51 6.95
N ALA A 458 -8.63 11.61 6.58
CA ALA A 458 -9.05 12.65 7.51
C ALA A 458 -10.37 13.32 7.08
N THR A 459 -10.91 14.17 7.94
CA THR A 459 -12.11 14.97 7.62
C THR A 459 -11.75 16.45 7.57
N LEU A 460 -12.04 17.10 6.44
CA LEU A 460 -11.99 18.54 6.29
C LEU A 460 -13.33 19.12 6.74
N GLY A 461 -13.34 19.80 7.89
CA GLY A 461 -14.57 20.39 8.44
C GLY A 461 -15.23 21.39 7.50
N ALA A 462 -16.53 21.62 7.71
CA ALA A 462 -17.33 22.56 6.91
C ALA A 462 -16.72 23.98 6.88
N ALA A 463 -16.29 24.49 8.04
CA ALA A 463 -15.69 25.82 8.15
C ALA A 463 -14.17 25.86 7.87
N GLN A 464 -13.56 24.70 7.66
CA GLN A 464 -12.12 24.56 7.46
C GLN A 464 -11.78 24.75 5.98
N LEU A 465 -10.83 25.65 5.70
CA LEU A 465 -10.46 26.02 4.33
C LEU A 465 -9.34 25.16 3.75
N ALA A 466 -8.49 24.61 4.62
CA ALA A 466 -7.37 23.79 4.24
C ALA A 466 -7.12 22.70 5.27
N SER A 467 -6.66 21.54 4.83
CA SER A 467 -6.24 20.45 5.71
C SER A 467 -4.98 20.78 6.52
N ALA A 468 -4.68 19.96 7.52
CA ALA A 468 -3.32 19.82 8.02
C ALA A 468 -2.38 19.38 6.88
N PRO A 469 -1.08 19.70 6.94
CA PRO A 469 -0.14 19.36 5.87
C PRO A 469 0.21 17.87 5.90
N THR A 470 0.06 17.20 4.76
CA THR A 470 0.75 15.92 4.48
C THR A 470 2.18 16.25 4.08
N VAL A 471 3.13 15.54 4.67
CA VAL A 471 4.57 15.85 4.55
C VAL A 471 5.30 14.69 3.90
N HIS A 472 5.85 14.91 2.72
CA HIS A 472 6.75 13.96 2.05
C HIS A 472 8.19 14.43 2.20
N VAL A 473 9.09 13.55 2.66
CA VAL A 473 10.52 13.85 2.70
C VAL A 473 11.18 13.10 1.56
N ALA A 474 11.61 13.85 0.53
CA ALA A 474 12.30 13.32 -0.63
C ALA A 474 13.80 13.15 -0.31
N SER A 475 14.36 12.02 -0.72
CA SER A 475 15.78 11.66 -0.53
C SER A 475 16.26 10.82 -1.71
N GLY A 476 16.69 11.48 -2.78
CA GLY A 476 17.06 10.82 -4.02
C GLY A 476 15.85 10.50 -4.91
N ASP A 477 14.66 10.99 -4.57
CA ASP A 477 13.46 10.77 -5.36
C ASP A 477 13.58 11.46 -6.72
N GLY A 478 13.20 10.76 -7.80
CA GLY A 478 13.17 11.30 -9.17
C GLY A 478 11.88 12.06 -9.48
N GLU A 479 10.86 11.85 -8.65
CA GLU A 479 9.61 12.56 -8.67
C GLU A 479 8.91 12.52 -7.31
N VAL A 480 8.07 13.51 -7.07
CA VAL A 480 7.18 13.59 -5.91
C VAL A 480 5.74 13.69 -6.41
N VAL A 481 4.89 12.77 -5.97
CA VAL A 481 3.48 12.71 -6.37
C VAL A 481 2.61 12.90 -5.16
N PHE A 482 1.59 13.74 -5.26
CA PHE A 482 0.51 13.83 -4.30
C PHE A 482 -0.82 13.52 -4.97
N VAL A 483 -1.60 12.64 -4.35
CA VAL A 483 -2.94 12.25 -4.79
C VAL A 483 -3.94 12.66 -3.71
N LEU A 484 -4.83 13.59 -4.03
CA LEU A 484 -5.95 13.98 -3.18
C LEU A 484 -7.22 13.35 -3.72
N SER A 485 -8.01 12.69 -2.87
CA SER A 485 -9.39 12.30 -3.19
C SER A 485 -10.34 12.50 -2.01
N TRP A 486 -11.64 12.65 -2.28
CA TRP A 486 -12.69 12.89 -1.28
C TRP A 486 -14.04 12.25 -1.65
N ASP A 487 -15.01 12.21 -0.72
CA ASP A 487 -16.26 11.45 -0.89
C ASP A 487 -17.18 11.97 -2.00
N THR A 488 -17.53 13.26 -1.95
CA THR A 488 -18.60 13.82 -2.79
C THR A 488 -18.14 15.09 -3.51
N PRO A 489 -18.55 15.32 -4.78
CA PRO A 489 -18.27 16.58 -5.45
C PRO A 489 -18.71 17.79 -4.60
N VAL A 490 -17.90 18.85 -4.60
CA VAL A 490 -18.15 20.07 -3.81
C VAL A 490 -18.57 21.20 -4.78
N PRO A 491 -19.84 21.63 -4.84
CA PRO A 491 -20.24 22.78 -5.66
C PRO A 491 -19.92 24.11 -4.93
N PRO A 492 -19.59 25.22 -5.64
CA PRO A 492 -19.39 25.34 -7.08
C PRO A 492 -17.96 25.01 -7.56
N GLY A 493 -17.12 24.33 -6.75
CA GLY A 493 -15.78 23.91 -7.16
C GLY A 493 -15.14 22.84 -6.26
N SER A 494 -14.38 21.94 -6.89
CA SER A 494 -13.70 20.79 -6.27
C SER A 494 -12.53 21.16 -5.35
N LEU A 495 -12.25 20.32 -4.34
CA LEU A 495 -11.04 20.43 -3.51
C LEU A 495 -9.79 20.33 -4.38
N ARG A 496 -8.68 20.93 -3.92
CA ARG A 496 -7.40 20.93 -4.64
C ARG A 496 -6.21 20.67 -3.75
N LEU A 497 -5.10 20.30 -4.38
CA LEU A 497 -3.79 20.21 -3.74
C LEU A 497 -3.10 21.56 -3.82
N ALA A 498 -2.70 22.08 -2.67
CA ALA A 498 -1.69 23.12 -2.58
C ALA A 498 -0.38 22.47 -2.14
N VAL A 499 0.62 22.45 -3.03
CA VAL A 499 1.94 21.82 -2.78
C VAL A 499 3.01 22.90 -2.60
N THR A 500 3.89 22.69 -1.62
CA THR A 500 5.01 23.58 -1.29
C THR A 500 6.32 22.79 -1.34
N SER A 501 7.36 23.36 -1.97
CA SER A 501 8.70 22.79 -2.08
C SER A 501 9.51 22.91 -0.77
N PRO A 502 10.67 22.24 -0.66
CA PRO A 502 11.57 22.33 0.50
C PRO A 502 11.94 23.75 0.93
N SER A 503 12.12 24.69 -0.01
CA SER A 503 12.41 26.09 0.30
C SER A 503 11.20 26.88 0.82
N GLY A 504 10.01 26.30 0.81
CA GLY A 504 8.75 26.98 1.15
C GLY A 504 8.05 27.64 -0.05
N ALA A 505 8.57 27.48 -1.26
CA ALA A 505 7.95 28.01 -2.47
C ALA A 505 6.71 27.19 -2.87
N ALA A 506 5.64 27.88 -3.28
CA ALA A 506 4.46 27.20 -3.81
C ALA A 506 4.76 26.62 -5.20
N VAL A 507 4.37 25.36 -5.41
CA VAL A 507 4.52 24.68 -6.71
C VAL A 507 3.51 25.25 -7.70
N ASN A 508 4.00 25.75 -8.84
CA ASN A 508 3.12 26.07 -9.96
C ASN A 508 2.67 24.78 -10.66
N VAL A 509 1.39 24.46 -10.53
CA VAL A 509 0.75 23.29 -11.15
C VAL A 509 0.72 23.34 -12.68
N ASN A 510 0.98 24.51 -13.29
CA ASN A 510 1.07 24.69 -14.74
C ASN A 510 2.53 24.74 -15.25
N ALA A 511 3.52 24.48 -14.39
CA ALA A 511 4.91 24.49 -14.82
C ALA A 511 5.19 23.30 -15.77
N PRO A 512 6.09 23.43 -16.76
CA PRO A 512 6.37 22.37 -17.74
C PRO A 512 6.82 21.02 -17.14
N ASN A 513 7.38 21.03 -15.93
CA ASN A 513 7.84 19.85 -15.20
C ASN A 513 6.88 19.40 -14.09
N VAL A 514 5.64 19.91 -14.09
CA VAL A 514 4.57 19.54 -13.17
C VAL A 514 3.37 19.07 -13.98
N GLU A 515 2.91 17.87 -13.70
CA GLU A 515 1.68 17.32 -14.24
C GLU A 515 0.57 17.47 -13.21
N SER A 516 -0.57 18.02 -13.61
CA SER A 516 -1.75 18.22 -12.77
C SER A 516 -2.98 17.66 -13.46
N ARG A 517 -3.66 16.72 -12.79
CA ARG A 517 -4.86 16.02 -13.30
C ARG A 517 -6.02 16.20 -12.34
N PHE A 518 -7.20 16.48 -12.89
CA PHE A 518 -8.42 16.69 -12.13
C PHE A 518 -9.49 15.69 -12.56
N GLY A 519 -10.12 15.05 -11.59
CA GLY A 519 -11.39 14.37 -11.78
C GLY A 519 -12.51 14.97 -10.93
N PRO A 520 -13.69 14.35 -10.91
CA PRO A 520 -14.84 14.81 -10.14
C PRO A 520 -14.55 14.92 -8.64
N THR A 521 -13.81 13.95 -8.09
CA THR A 521 -13.52 13.84 -6.65
C THR A 521 -12.05 13.58 -6.35
N TRP A 522 -11.14 13.95 -7.26
CA TRP A 522 -9.70 13.86 -7.03
C TRP A 522 -8.90 14.96 -7.74
N HIS A 523 -7.69 15.17 -7.26
CA HIS A 523 -6.67 16.00 -7.90
C HIS A 523 -5.30 15.36 -7.66
N ILE A 524 -4.54 15.16 -8.74
CA ILE A 524 -3.20 14.58 -8.71
C ILE A 524 -2.21 15.67 -9.11
N VAL A 525 -1.11 15.79 -8.37
CA VAL A 525 0.02 16.66 -8.71
C VAL A 525 1.29 15.83 -8.71
N ARG A 526 1.93 15.69 -9.87
CA ARG A 526 3.20 14.99 -10.07
C ARG A 526 4.29 15.99 -10.43
N ILE A 527 5.35 16.03 -9.64
CA ILE A 527 6.44 16.99 -9.75
C ILE A 527 7.70 16.21 -10.12
N LYS A 528 8.23 16.45 -11.33
CA LYS A 528 9.53 15.90 -11.73
C LYS A 528 10.64 16.66 -11.00
N THR A 529 11.49 15.94 -10.26
CA THR A 529 12.63 16.54 -9.56
C THR A 529 13.89 16.47 -10.45
N PRO A 530 14.83 17.44 -10.32
CA PRO A 530 14.74 18.63 -9.47
C PRO A 530 13.72 19.66 -10.00
N TYR A 531 12.92 20.24 -9.10
CA TYR A 531 12.02 21.37 -9.38
C TYR A 531 12.60 22.62 -8.75
N LEU A 532 12.83 23.68 -9.54
CA LEU A 532 13.58 24.87 -9.09
C LEU A 532 14.96 24.52 -8.46
N GLN A 533 15.66 23.53 -9.04
CA GLN A 533 16.93 23.00 -8.51
C GLN A 533 16.82 22.26 -7.16
N GLU A 534 15.60 22.09 -6.63
CA GLU A 534 15.34 21.35 -5.40
C GLU A 534 14.92 19.91 -5.75
N ARG A 535 15.68 18.93 -5.23
CA ARG A 535 15.32 17.51 -5.30
C ARG A 535 14.93 17.00 -3.92
N ASP A 536 15.86 17.11 -2.97
CA ASP A 536 15.74 16.55 -1.64
C ASP A 536 15.13 17.55 -0.65
N GLY A 537 14.53 17.02 0.41
CA GLY A 537 13.98 17.82 1.51
C GLY A 537 12.48 17.65 1.67
N ARG A 538 11.88 18.58 2.43
CA ARG A 538 10.52 18.45 2.94
C ARG A 538 9.49 19.10 2.02
N TRP A 539 8.79 18.28 1.25
CA TRP A 539 7.64 18.66 0.45
C TRP A 539 6.37 18.60 1.30
N THR A 540 5.45 19.55 1.11
CA THR A 540 4.17 19.54 1.84
C THR A 540 2.99 19.74 0.92
N ALA A 541 1.91 19.01 1.19
CA ALA A 541 0.66 19.07 0.44
C ALA A 541 -0.53 19.28 1.37
N ARG A 542 -1.53 20.04 0.90
CA ARG A 542 -2.77 20.31 1.63
C ARG A 542 -3.97 20.19 0.70
N ALA A 543 -5.06 19.63 1.19
CA ALA A 543 -6.37 19.73 0.58
C ALA A 543 -6.93 21.11 0.87
N VAL A 544 -7.16 21.93 -0.15
CA VAL A 544 -7.68 23.29 -0.03
C VAL A 544 -9.02 23.43 -0.74
N ARG A 545 -9.94 24.15 -0.11
CA ARG A 545 -11.18 24.58 -0.78
C ARG A 545 -10.83 25.70 -1.78
N PRO A 546 -11.56 25.81 -2.90
CA PRO A 546 -11.42 26.97 -3.79
C PRO A 546 -11.64 28.27 -3.01
N LEU A 547 -10.62 29.13 -3.02
CA LEU A 547 -10.66 30.43 -2.37
C LEU A 547 -11.05 31.51 -3.37
N ARG A 548 -11.84 32.46 -2.86
CA ARG A 548 -12.24 33.66 -3.59
C ARG A 548 -11.40 34.87 -3.21
N SER A 549 -10.99 34.96 -1.95
CA SER A 549 -10.23 36.12 -1.50
C SER A 549 -9.34 35.85 -0.30
N PHE A 550 -8.32 36.69 -0.19
CA PHE A 550 -7.56 36.98 1.02
C PHE A 550 -7.73 38.44 1.39
N VAL A 551 -7.96 38.70 2.67
CA VAL A 551 -7.98 40.02 3.27
C VAL A 551 -6.95 40.05 4.39
N ASN A 552 -5.95 40.90 4.25
CA ASN A 552 -4.85 41.06 5.19
C ASN A 552 -4.95 42.44 5.86
N GLY A 553 -4.94 42.46 7.20
CA GLY A 553 -4.98 43.70 8.01
C GLY A 553 -3.63 44.36 8.20
N VAL A 554 -2.68 44.04 7.32
CA VAL A 554 -1.27 44.42 7.43
C VAL A 554 -0.77 45.00 6.13
N SER A 555 0.05 46.04 6.24
CA SER A 555 0.76 46.60 5.11
C SER A 555 1.91 45.67 4.68
N PRO A 556 2.26 45.58 3.38
CA PRO A 556 3.35 44.74 2.88
C PRO A 556 4.73 45.00 3.49
N ASP A 557 4.95 46.17 4.08
CA ASP A 557 6.20 46.62 4.73
C ASP A 557 6.23 46.36 6.25
N ALA A 558 5.14 45.83 6.82
CA ALA A 558 5.05 45.61 8.26
C ALA A 558 5.90 44.43 8.77
N PHE A 559 6.29 43.50 7.89
CA PHE A 559 6.95 42.24 8.25
C PHE A 559 8.37 42.49 8.82
N ARG A 560 8.69 41.88 9.97
CA ARG A 560 10.04 41.95 10.55
C ARG A 560 11.09 41.29 9.64
N ASP A 561 10.69 40.19 9.01
CA ASP A 561 11.46 39.52 7.97
C ASP A 561 10.68 39.61 6.64
N PRO A 562 11.13 40.48 5.71
CA PRO A 562 10.47 40.64 4.41
C PRO A 562 10.43 39.36 3.55
N ALA A 563 11.37 38.42 3.75
CA ALA A 563 11.38 37.15 3.01
C ALA A 563 10.25 36.22 3.47
N VAL A 564 9.97 36.19 4.77
CA VAL A 564 8.82 35.46 5.33
C VAL A 564 7.51 36.05 4.82
N GLY A 565 7.37 37.38 4.80
CA GLY A 565 6.19 38.03 4.22
C GLY A 565 6.02 37.73 2.73
N THR A 566 7.13 37.69 1.99
CA THR A 566 7.15 37.34 0.55
C THR A 566 6.64 35.90 0.35
N ALA A 567 7.07 34.96 1.19
CA ALA A 567 6.61 33.58 1.15
C ALA A 567 5.10 33.47 1.45
N ILE A 568 4.59 34.22 2.44
CA ILE A 568 3.15 34.24 2.78
C ILE A 568 2.32 34.76 1.61
N TYR A 569 2.68 35.92 1.04
CA TYR A 569 1.94 36.45 -0.12
C TYR A 569 2.04 35.52 -1.33
N GLY A 570 3.21 34.90 -1.56
CA GLY A 570 3.39 33.89 -2.60
C GLY A 570 2.43 32.71 -2.43
N GLN A 571 2.28 32.21 -1.20
CA GLN A 571 1.32 31.13 -0.88
C GLN A 571 -0.13 31.57 -1.10
N GLN A 572 -0.51 32.79 -0.70
CA GLN A 572 -1.87 33.31 -0.91
C GLN A 572 -2.20 33.43 -2.41
N LEU A 573 -1.27 33.97 -3.21
CA LEU A 573 -1.43 34.08 -4.66
C LEU A 573 -1.56 32.70 -5.31
N ALA A 574 -0.71 31.75 -4.93
CA ALA A 574 -0.78 30.38 -5.44
C ALA A 574 -2.12 29.69 -5.08
N GLN A 575 -2.61 29.85 -3.85
CA GLN A 575 -3.89 29.27 -3.42
C GLN A 575 -5.09 29.89 -4.14
N LEU A 576 -5.10 31.21 -4.35
CA LEU A 576 -6.11 31.86 -5.18
C LEU A 576 -6.01 31.35 -6.62
N CYS A 577 -4.81 31.21 -7.17
CA CYS A 577 -4.59 30.92 -8.59
C CYS A 577 -4.43 29.43 -8.94
N ALA A 578 -4.64 28.52 -8.00
CA ALA A 578 -4.58 27.06 -8.19
C ALA A 578 -5.56 26.49 -9.23
N ALA A 579 -6.38 27.33 -9.88
CA ALA A 579 -7.41 26.96 -10.85
C ALA A 579 -7.03 27.10 -12.32
N ALA A 580 -5.80 27.55 -12.61
CA ALA A 580 -5.44 28.11 -13.92
C ALA A 580 -6.33 29.29 -14.38
N THR A 581 -7.13 29.89 -13.50
CA THR A 581 -8.01 31.00 -13.87
C THR A 581 -7.36 32.36 -13.68
N CYS A 582 -6.08 32.52 -13.30
CA CYS A 582 -5.46 33.84 -13.10
C CYS A 582 -4.74 34.36 -14.35
N GLY A 583 -5.40 34.29 -15.51
CA GLY A 583 -4.79 34.66 -16.79
C GLY A 583 -4.42 36.13 -16.86
N ARG A 584 -5.25 37.00 -16.28
CA ARG A 584 -5.01 38.46 -16.18
C ARG A 584 -5.12 38.94 -14.74
N THR A 585 -4.03 39.48 -14.22
CA THR A 585 -3.96 40.06 -12.88
C THR A 585 -3.87 41.57 -12.93
N LEU A 586 -4.75 42.27 -12.22
CA LEU A 586 -4.62 43.70 -11.97
C LEU A 586 -3.95 43.90 -10.61
N TYR A 587 -2.85 44.64 -10.57
CA TYR A 587 -2.10 44.90 -9.36
C TYR A 587 -1.98 46.41 -9.11
N PHE A 588 -2.45 46.84 -7.95
CA PHE A 588 -2.36 48.21 -7.47
C PHE A 588 -1.81 48.21 -6.05
N GLU A 589 -0.82 49.06 -5.81
CA GLU A 589 -0.28 49.32 -4.49
C GLU A 589 -0.18 50.83 -4.31
N GLU A 590 -0.89 51.34 -3.31
CA GLU A 590 -0.91 52.77 -3.01
C GLU A 590 0.48 53.21 -2.53
N ALA A 591 1.05 54.21 -3.21
CA ALA A 591 2.43 54.62 -2.99
C ALA A 591 2.54 55.62 -1.82
N VAL A 592 3.49 55.40 -0.91
CA VAL A 592 3.92 56.42 0.06
C VAL A 592 4.81 57.44 -0.68
N PRO A 593 4.56 58.76 -0.58
CA PRO A 593 5.33 59.78 -1.31
C PRO A 593 6.86 59.75 -1.09
N SER A 594 7.36 59.11 -0.03
CA SER A 594 8.78 59.06 0.33
C SER A 594 9.54 57.80 -0.11
N LEU A 595 8.89 56.80 -0.71
CA LEU A 595 9.50 55.51 -1.09
C LEU A 595 9.46 55.28 -2.61
N SER A 596 9.83 56.30 -3.38
CA SER A 596 9.92 56.26 -4.84
C SER A 596 11.03 55.33 -5.40
N HIS A 597 11.78 54.63 -4.55
CA HIS A 597 12.81 53.68 -4.97
C HIS A 597 12.63 52.38 -4.20
N GLY A 598 12.21 51.32 -4.92
CA GLY A 598 12.09 49.98 -4.34
C GLY A 598 13.37 49.58 -3.63
N GLY A 599 13.29 49.38 -2.32
CA GLY A 599 14.48 49.10 -1.52
C GLY A 599 14.15 48.68 -0.10
N HIS A 600 14.17 47.36 0.11
CA HIS A 600 14.55 46.67 1.36
C HIS A 600 13.47 46.31 2.41
N GLY A 601 12.18 46.65 2.24
CA GLY A 601 11.14 46.26 3.22
C GLY A 601 9.83 45.65 2.70
N ASN A 602 9.49 45.80 1.41
CA ASN A 602 8.18 45.38 0.88
C ASN A 602 8.15 43.89 0.51
N SER A 603 7.20 43.14 1.09
CA SER A 603 7.00 41.71 0.82
C SER A 603 6.05 41.37 -0.34
N LEU A 604 5.12 42.26 -0.73
CA LEU A 604 4.10 41.94 -1.73
C LEU A 604 4.66 42.01 -3.16
N TYR A 605 5.39 43.07 -3.49
CA TYR A 605 5.92 43.23 -4.84
C TYR A 605 6.89 42.10 -5.23
N PRO A 606 7.86 41.69 -4.38
CA PRO A 606 8.69 40.51 -4.65
C PRO A 606 7.86 39.22 -4.81
N ALA A 607 6.76 39.06 -4.06
CA ALA A 607 5.88 37.91 -4.22
C ALA A 607 5.16 37.92 -5.57
N ILE A 608 4.70 39.08 -6.06
CA ILE A 608 4.11 39.22 -7.41
C ILE A 608 5.14 38.89 -8.49
N ILE A 609 6.38 39.36 -8.36
CA ILE A 609 7.46 39.04 -9.31
C ILE A 609 7.81 37.54 -9.25
N GLY A 610 7.89 36.95 -8.06
CA GLY A 610 8.11 35.52 -7.87
C GLY A 610 6.98 34.68 -8.47
N ALA A 611 5.73 35.09 -8.28
CA ALA A 611 4.55 34.45 -8.84
C ALA A 611 4.50 34.58 -10.38
N ARG A 612 4.99 35.70 -10.94
CA ARG A 612 5.17 35.85 -12.38
C ARG A 612 6.27 34.95 -12.93
N ARG A 613 7.43 34.89 -12.26
CA ARG A 613 8.57 34.04 -12.66
C ARG A 613 8.25 32.56 -12.61
N SER A 614 7.51 32.14 -11.58
CA SER A 614 7.04 30.76 -11.45
C SER A 614 5.88 30.43 -12.39
N GLY A 615 5.27 31.42 -13.05
CA GLY A 615 4.15 31.25 -13.97
C GLY A 615 2.76 31.18 -13.31
N VAL A 616 2.66 31.38 -11.99
CA VAL A 616 1.39 31.48 -11.26
C VAL A 616 0.56 32.69 -11.74
N LEU A 617 1.24 33.80 -12.05
CA LEU A 617 0.64 35.02 -12.60
C LEU A 617 1.20 35.32 -13.99
N PRO A 618 0.68 34.72 -15.07
CA PRO A 618 1.24 34.83 -16.42
C PRO A 618 1.22 36.27 -16.96
N ALA A 619 0.16 37.04 -16.70
CA ALA A 619 0.07 38.46 -17.06
C ALA A 619 -0.33 39.32 -15.87
N VAL A 620 0.50 40.34 -15.58
CA VAL A 620 0.28 41.31 -14.49
C VAL A 620 0.22 42.72 -15.09
N THR A 621 -0.92 43.38 -14.97
CA THR A 621 -1.10 44.80 -15.26
C THR A 621 -0.92 45.58 -13.96
N ARG A 622 0.16 46.34 -13.84
CA ARG A 622 0.40 47.23 -12.70
C ARG A 622 -0.10 48.64 -13.03
N VAL A 623 -0.87 49.23 -12.13
CA VAL A 623 -1.33 50.64 -12.23
C VAL A 623 -0.75 51.47 -11.09
N ALA A 624 -0.54 52.76 -11.33
CA ALA A 624 0.20 53.64 -10.41
C ALA A 624 -0.69 54.53 -9.54
N THR A 625 -1.87 54.90 -10.03
CA THR A 625 -2.78 55.83 -9.32
C THR A 625 -4.13 55.19 -9.01
N ALA A 626 -4.82 55.70 -7.98
CA ALA A 626 -6.15 55.24 -7.61
C ALA A 626 -7.20 55.47 -8.73
N ALA A 627 -7.04 56.54 -9.51
CA ALA A 627 -7.90 56.85 -10.66
C ALA A 627 -7.68 55.83 -11.81
N ASP A 628 -6.43 55.51 -12.12
CA ASP A 628 -6.11 54.49 -13.13
C ASP A 628 -6.60 53.10 -12.70
N PHE A 629 -6.50 52.80 -11.41
CA PHE A 629 -7.02 51.56 -10.86
C PHE A 629 -8.55 51.48 -10.96
N GLN A 630 -9.27 52.54 -10.62
CA GLN A 630 -10.72 52.60 -10.84
C GLN A 630 -11.08 52.40 -12.31
N ALA A 631 -10.38 53.07 -13.22
CA ALA A 631 -10.61 52.93 -14.66
C ALA A 631 -10.37 51.49 -15.15
N ALA A 632 -9.29 50.85 -14.69
CA ALA A 632 -9.00 49.45 -15.00
C ALA A 632 -10.05 48.49 -14.42
N LEU A 633 -10.50 48.71 -13.17
CA LEU A 633 -11.58 47.92 -12.58
C LEU A 633 -12.89 48.04 -13.35
N ALA A 634 -13.21 49.24 -13.85
CA ALA A 634 -14.40 49.49 -14.65
C ALA A 634 -14.33 48.83 -16.05
N GLN A 635 -13.14 48.70 -16.63
CA GLN A 635 -12.93 47.97 -17.89
C GLN A 635 -13.16 46.46 -17.75
N GLY A 636 -12.90 45.89 -16.57
CA GLY A 636 -13.11 44.47 -16.29
C GLY A 636 -12.16 43.53 -17.05
N GLY A 637 -12.48 42.23 -17.05
CA GLY A 637 -11.67 41.21 -17.73
C GLY A 637 -10.39 40.80 -17.00
N TYR A 638 -10.31 41.08 -15.69
CA TYR A 638 -9.27 40.56 -14.80
C TYR A 638 -9.83 39.40 -14.00
N ASP A 639 -8.99 38.39 -13.79
CA ASP A 639 -9.36 37.22 -13.01
C ASP A 639 -8.92 37.32 -11.54
N LEU A 640 -7.84 38.06 -11.31
CA LEU A 640 -7.30 38.37 -9.99
C LEU A 640 -7.08 39.88 -9.88
N ILE A 641 -7.53 40.43 -8.76
CA ILE A 641 -7.22 41.80 -8.33
C ILE A 641 -6.34 41.70 -7.08
N VAL A 642 -5.18 42.30 -7.13
CA VAL A 642 -4.28 42.47 -5.99
C VAL A 642 -4.24 43.96 -5.66
N VAL A 643 -4.72 44.32 -4.48
CA VAL A 643 -4.79 45.70 -4.04
C VAL A 643 -4.20 45.83 -2.64
N SER A 644 -3.30 46.80 -2.48
CA SER A 644 -2.73 47.16 -1.19
C SER A 644 -2.92 48.65 -0.93
N THR A 645 -3.45 48.98 0.24
CA THR A 645 -3.83 50.34 0.64
C THR A 645 -2.95 50.85 1.77
N LEU A 646 -2.80 52.16 1.88
CA LEU A 646 -2.06 52.78 2.98
C LEU A 646 -2.90 52.87 4.26
N PRO A 647 -2.28 52.77 5.45
CA PRO A 647 -3.02 52.77 6.70
C PRO A 647 -3.80 54.07 7.03
N ASP A 648 -3.30 55.21 6.55
CA ASP A 648 -3.92 56.54 6.66
C ASP A 648 -4.89 56.85 5.50
N GLY A 649 -5.10 55.89 4.60
CA GLY A 649 -6.02 56.02 3.47
C GLY A 649 -7.45 56.31 3.90
N LYS A 650 -8.10 57.26 3.22
CA LYS A 650 -9.54 57.56 3.34
C LYS A 650 -10.34 56.71 2.34
N ALA A 651 -11.63 57.01 2.19
CA ALA A 651 -12.44 56.51 1.09
C ALA A 651 -11.74 56.82 -0.26
N GLN A 652 -11.63 55.79 -1.09
CA GLN A 652 -10.95 55.84 -2.38
C GLN A 652 -11.98 55.78 -3.52
N PRO A 653 -11.68 56.38 -4.68
CA PRO A 653 -12.66 56.51 -5.75
C PRO A 653 -12.99 55.14 -6.42
N TYR A 654 -12.17 54.11 -6.18
CA TYR A 654 -12.42 52.72 -6.61
C TYR A 654 -13.25 51.89 -5.61
N ASP A 655 -13.52 52.36 -4.39
CA ASP A 655 -14.12 51.53 -3.33
C ASP A 655 -15.48 50.93 -3.74
N ASP A 656 -16.35 51.71 -4.39
CA ASP A 656 -17.68 51.24 -4.83
C ASP A 656 -17.61 50.19 -5.94
N VAL A 657 -16.69 50.37 -6.90
CA VAL A 657 -16.51 49.43 -8.01
C VAL A 657 -15.91 48.13 -7.49
N LEU A 658 -14.90 48.22 -6.62
CA LEU A 658 -14.28 47.06 -5.99
C LEU A 658 -15.28 46.30 -5.10
N ALA A 659 -16.14 47.01 -4.37
CA ALA A 659 -17.19 46.39 -3.57
C ALA A 659 -18.17 45.61 -4.44
N LYS A 660 -18.66 46.18 -5.55
CA LYS A 660 -19.55 45.46 -6.49
C LYS A 660 -18.92 44.18 -7.02
N LEU A 661 -17.64 44.22 -7.38
CA LEU A 661 -16.88 43.05 -7.83
C LEU A 661 -16.71 42.02 -6.69
N ALA A 662 -16.37 42.46 -5.48
CA ALA A 662 -16.25 41.62 -4.30
C ALA A 662 -17.57 40.96 -3.88
N CYS A 663 -18.71 41.63 -4.05
CA CYS A 663 -20.02 41.07 -3.69
C CYS A 663 -20.58 40.12 -4.76
N SER A 664 -20.14 40.22 -6.02
CA SER A 664 -20.61 39.36 -7.12
C SER A 664 -20.10 37.93 -6.97
N GLU A 665 -20.95 36.90 -6.92
CA GLU A 665 -20.50 35.51 -6.78
C GLU A 665 -19.56 35.04 -7.91
N ARG A 666 -19.71 35.60 -9.12
CA ARG A 666 -18.85 35.35 -10.29
C ARG A 666 -17.78 36.43 -10.50
N GLY A 667 -17.58 37.29 -9.50
CA GLY A 667 -16.56 38.33 -9.54
C GLY A 667 -15.13 37.77 -9.48
N PRO A 668 -14.12 38.60 -9.79
CA PRO A 668 -12.72 38.21 -9.75
C PRO A 668 -12.29 37.75 -8.36
N LYS A 669 -11.18 37.02 -8.32
CA LYS A 669 -10.46 36.71 -7.09
C LYS A 669 -9.80 37.97 -6.56
N ILE A 670 -9.71 38.12 -5.24
CA ILE A 670 -9.20 39.36 -4.63
C ILE A 670 -8.19 39.06 -3.53
N LEU A 671 -6.98 39.57 -3.66
CA LEU A 671 -6.03 39.71 -2.55
C LEU A 671 -6.06 41.19 -2.14
N LEU A 672 -6.65 41.47 -0.98
CA LEU A 672 -6.80 42.81 -0.43
C LEU A 672 -5.93 42.96 0.82
N ASN A 673 -4.96 43.86 0.77
CA ASN A 673 -4.30 44.36 1.97
C ASN A 673 -4.95 45.69 2.34
N ASP A 674 -5.74 45.68 3.41
CA ASP A 674 -6.45 46.86 3.87
C ASP A 674 -6.04 47.18 5.31
N ALA A 675 -5.36 48.30 5.48
CA ALA A 675 -4.92 48.80 6.78
C ALA A 675 -5.62 50.12 7.15
N ARG A 676 -6.60 50.56 6.35
CA ARG A 676 -7.24 51.88 6.49
C ARG A 676 -8.04 51.98 7.77
N ALA A 677 -8.08 53.19 8.33
CA ALA A 677 -8.95 53.51 9.46
C ALA A 677 -10.45 53.61 9.07
N SER A 678 -10.75 53.92 7.80
CA SER A 678 -12.11 54.07 7.26
C SER A 678 -12.12 53.97 5.74
N GLY A 679 -13.25 53.57 5.14
CA GLY A 679 -13.40 53.38 3.68
C GLY A 679 -13.27 51.92 3.26
N GLY A 680 -13.98 51.51 2.21
CA GLY A 680 -13.99 50.11 1.73
C GLY A 680 -14.72 49.09 2.60
N GLU A 681 -15.53 49.50 3.58
CA GLU A 681 -16.28 48.61 4.48
C GLU A 681 -17.20 47.65 3.71
N ALA A 682 -17.78 48.11 2.60
CA ALA A 682 -18.61 47.28 1.72
C ALA A 682 -17.79 46.15 1.09
N THR A 683 -16.59 46.47 0.58
CA THR A 683 -15.63 45.48 0.05
C THR A 683 -15.26 44.47 1.12
N LEU A 684 -14.85 44.93 2.31
CA LEU A 684 -14.47 44.04 3.42
C LEU A 684 -15.61 43.09 3.77
N ARG A 685 -16.83 43.61 3.95
CA ARG A 685 -18.01 42.79 4.27
C ARG A 685 -18.25 41.72 3.20
N CYS A 686 -18.10 42.08 1.93
CA CYS A 686 -18.24 41.14 0.82
C CYS A 686 -17.08 40.16 0.69
N LEU A 687 -15.89 40.48 1.18
CA LEU A 687 -14.77 39.54 1.26
C LEU A 687 -14.78 38.69 2.55
N GLY A 688 -15.79 38.86 3.40
CA GLY A 688 -15.98 38.07 4.61
C GLY A 688 -15.34 38.67 5.87
N ALA A 689 -14.99 39.96 5.84
CA ALA A 689 -14.24 40.66 6.87
C ALA A 689 -15.02 41.88 7.42
N LEU A 690 -14.81 42.20 8.69
CA LEU A 690 -15.18 43.48 9.29
C LEU A 690 -13.99 44.01 10.10
N ARG A 691 -13.80 45.33 10.09
CA ARG A 691 -12.84 45.99 10.98
C ARG A 691 -13.29 45.84 12.43
N THR A 692 -12.30 45.84 13.31
CA THR A 692 -12.50 45.83 14.76
C THR A 692 -11.94 47.11 15.36
N ASP A 693 -12.29 47.36 16.61
CA ASP A 693 -11.77 48.51 17.36
C ASP A 693 -10.32 48.28 17.84
N GLU A 694 -9.75 47.09 17.62
CA GLU A 694 -8.37 46.75 18.00
C GLU A 694 -7.35 47.25 16.96
N ARG A 695 -6.33 47.97 17.43
CA ARG A 695 -5.22 48.50 16.62
C ARG A 695 -3.88 48.10 17.21
N GLY A 696 -2.90 47.78 16.35
CA GLY A 696 -1.54 47.45 16.74
C GLY A 696 -1.37 45.97 17.11
N ILE A 697 -0.53 45.27 16.35
CA ILE A 697 -0.21 43.84 16.51
C ILE A 697 1.30 43.64 16.38
N ASP A 698 1.86 42.72 17.16
CA ASP A 698 3.30 42.38 17.12
C ASP A 698 3.56 41.04 16.41
N ARG A 699 2.52 40.21 16.26
CA ARG A 699 2.64 38.86 15.68
C ARG A 699 1.42 38.46 14.82
N MET A 700 1.66 37.79 13.71
CA MET A 700 0.64 37.04 12.96
C MET A 700 0.78 35.57 13.30
N LYS A 701 -0.30 34.90 13.68
CA LYS A 701 -0.28 33.46 13.97
C LYS A 701 -1.06 32.73 12.89
N GLY A 702 -0.37 31.83 12.19
CA GLY A 702 -1.05 30.91 11.28
C GLY A 702 -1.89 29.92 12.08
N ASP A 703 -3.06 29.57 11.57
CA ASP A 703 -3.91 28.50 12.11
C ASP A 703 -3.39 27.10 11.73
N GLY A 704 -2.21 27.03 11.11
CA GLY A 704 -1.63 25.81 10.60
C GLY A 704 -2.32 25.27 9.36
N SER A 705 -3.44 25.85 8.91
CA SER A 705 -4.19 25.49 7.71
C SER A 705 -3.77 26.34 6.49
N LEU A 706 -3.51 27.64 6.70
CA LEU A 706 -3.09 28.57 5.65
C LEU A 706 -1.57 28.72 5.58
N PHE A 707 -0.91 28.88 6.73
CA PHE A 707 0.55 28.88 6.90
C PHE A 707 0.89 28.45 8.34
N THR A 708 2.12 28.00 8.57
CA THR A 708 2.58 27.45 9.86
C THR A 708 3.48 28.42 10.61
N GLY A 709 3.30 28.54 11.92
CA GLY A 709 4.16 29.35 12.81
C GLY A 709 3.59 30.73 13.13
N GLY A 710 4.42 31.55 13.77
CA GLY A 710 4.07 32.92 14.10
C GLY A 710 5.11 33.89 13.55
N VAL A 711 4.66 34.90 12.81
CA VAL A 711 5.50 35.88 12.11
C VAL A 711 5.47 37.20 12.87
N GLY A 712 6.64 37.76 13.16
CA GLY A 712 6.76 39.04 13.85
C GLY A 712 6.64 40.23 12.91
N PHE A 713 6.14 41.35 13.42
CA PHE A 713 6.13 42.63 12.72
C PHE A 713 7.21 43.57 13.26
N VAL A 714 7.54 44.59 12.46
CA VAL A 714 8.42 45.68 12.87
C VAL A 714 7.64 46.60 13.81
N ALA A 715 8.06 46.64 15.08
CA ALA A 715 7.66 47.67 16.02
C ALA A 715 8.86 48.60 16.22
N MET A 716 8.93 49.70 15.47
CA MET A 716 9.99 50.69 15.65
C MET A 716 9.39 52.09 15.81
N GLY A 717 9.15 52.45 17.07
CA GLY A 717 9.31 53.85 17.49
C GLY A 717 10.79 54.09 17.74
N MET A 718 11.39 55.04 17.01
CA MET A 718 12.69 55.62 17.36
C MET A 718 12.61 57.15 17.32
N PRO A 719 13.46 57.87 18.07
CA PRO A 719 13.45 59.33 18.09
C PRO A 719 13.86 59.86 16.71
N GLY A 720 12.90 60.40 15.96
CA GLY A 720 13.18 61.18 14.75
C GLY A 720 12.21 61.01 13.60
N MET A 721 11.61 59.83 13.40
CA MET A 721 10.53 59.65 12.41
C MET A 721 9.56 58.56 12.83
N ALA A 722 8.29 58.93 12.92
CA ALA A 722 7.19 58.06 13.27
C ALA A 722 6.59 57.40 12.02
N MET A 723 6.68 56.07 11.93
CA MET A 723 5.63 55.24 11.35
C MET A 723 5.26 54.22 12.42
N ALA A 724 4.27 54.57 13.25
CA ALA A 724 3.65 53.54 14.07
C ALA A 724 3.01 52.54 13.10
N PRO A 725 3.24 51.22 13.21
CA PRO A 725 2.56 50.24 12.38
C PRO A 725 1.06 50.35 12.65
N SER A 726 0.33 51.02 11.76
CA SER A 726 -1.13 51.11 11.78
C SER A 726 -1.69 49.86 11.12
N THR A 727 -1.57 48.75 11.83
CA THR A 727 -2.16 47.46 11.47
C THR A 727 -3.53 47.33 12.15
N VAL A 728 -4.51 46.85 11.40
CA VAL A 728 -5.91 46.76 11.84
C VAL A 728 -6.30 45.29 11.96
N THR A 729 -6.90 44.92 13.08
CA THR A 729 -7.42 43.56 13.25
C THR A 729 -8.77 43.43 12.55
N PHE A 730 -8.96 42.34 11.81
CA PHE A 730 -10.24 42.00 11.20
C PHE A 730 -10.93 40.85 11.94
N LYS A 731 -12.26 40.90 12.01
CA LYS A 731 -13.13 39.78 12.44
C LYS A 731 -13.83 39.16 11.23
N ARG A 732 -13.96 37.83 11.22
CA ARG A 732 -14.71 37.10 10.20
C ARG A 732 -16.20 37.45 10.31
N THR A 733 -16.86 37.75 9.19
CA THR A 733 -18.32 37.83 9.16
C THR A 733 -18.88 36.44 9.41
N GLY A 734 -19.77 36.27 10.39
CA GLY A 734 -20.50 35.00 10.55
C GLY A 734 -21.29 34.68 9.28
N ALA A 735 -21.50 33.39 8.99
CA ALA A 735 -22.56 33.02 8.05
C ALA A 735 -23.86 33.64 8.56
N ALA A 736 -24.66 34.24 7.68
CA ALA A 736 -25.94 34.83 8.04
C ALA A 736 -26.78 33.80 8.80
N GLY A 737 -26.87 33.91 10.13
CA GLY A 737 -27.77 33.10 10.97
C GLY A 737 -27.17 32.33 12.16
N THR A 738 -25.86 32.06 12.25
CA THR A 738 -25.32 31.31 13.42
C THR A 738 -23.89 31.75 13.75
N ALA A 739 -23.72 32.59 14.77
CA ALA A 739 -22.41 33.07 15.21
C ALA A 739 -21.93 32.34 16.46
N VAL A 740 -20.69 31.82 16.40
CA VAL A 740 -19.72 32.08 17.49
C VAL A 740 -18.61 32.93 16.85
N PRO A 741 -18.47 34.21 17.23
CA PRO A 741 -17.41 35.08 16.73
C PRO A 741 -16.06 34.68 17.35
N GLY A 742 -15.13 34.16 16.55
CA GLY A 742 -13.74 34.04 16.95
C GLY A 742 -13.06 35.40 16.85
N VAL A 743 -12.85 36.07 17.97
CA VAL A 743 -11.91 37.21 18.07
C VAL A 743 -10.54 36.61 18.37
N ALA A 744 -9.53 36.92 17.58
CA ALA A 744 -8.16 36.58 17.95
C ALA A 744 -7.83 37.27 19.29
N ALA A 745 -7.08 36.62 20.18
CA ALA A 745 -6.63 37.28 21.41
C ALA A 745 -5.87 38.58 21.05
N SER A 746 -6.12 39.66 21.80
CA SER A 746 -5.51 40.98 21.61
C SER A 746 -4.00 40.85 21.36
N GLY A 747 -3.52 41.38 20.24
CA GLY A 747 -2.10 41.34 19.84
C GLY A 747 -1.77 40.49 18.59
N ASN A 748 -2.75 39.84 17.94
CA ASN A 748 -2.48 39.00 16.75
C ASN A 748 -3.09 39.54 15.44
N ALA A 749 -2.36 39.48 14.32
CA ALA A 749 -2.89 39.73 12.97
C ALA A 749 -3.86 38.64 12.52
N VAL A 750 -4.92 39.06 11.80
CA VAL A 750 -5.89 38.15 11.20
C VAL A 750 -5.83 38.23 9.67
N VAL A 751 -5.54 37.10 9.04
CA VAL A 751 -5.79 36.87 7.62
C VAL A 751 -7.19 36.30 7.49
N ILE A 752 -8.08 37.00 6.78
CA ILE A 752 -9.43 36.50 6.49
C ILE A 752 -9.48 35.98 5.07
N SER A 753 -9.91 34.73 4.92
CA SER A 753 -10.16 34.13 3.63
C SER A 753 -11.59 33.63 3.52
N ARG A 754 -12.12 33.74 2.30
CA ARG A 754 -13.50 33.34 1.93
C ARG A 754 -13.44 32.29 0.83
N ALA A 755 -14.12 31.16 1.04
CA ALA A 755 -14.31 30.13 0.02
C ALA A 755 -15.33 30.59 -1.05
N VAL A 756 -15.32 29.95 -2.21
CA VAL A 756 -16.34 30.17 -3.25
C VAL A 756 -17.66 29.47 -2.85
N GLY A 757 -18.79 30.17 -2.93
CA GLY A 757 -20.13 29.58 -2.76
C GLY A 757 -20.71 29.56 -1.32
N ALA A 758 -21.78 28.78 -1.13
CA ALA A 758 -22.52 28.60 0.13
C ALA A 758 -21.72 27.81 1.18
N ALA A 759 -22.24 27.71 2.41
CA ALA A 759 -21.59 27.02 3.53
C ALA A 759 -21.23 25.56 3.14
N PRO A 760 -19.93 25.21 3.00
CA PRO A 760 -19.55 23.92 2.46
C PRO A 760 -19.76 22.80 3.47
N ALA A 761 -20.16 21.61 3.01
CA ALA A 761 -20.23 20.42 3.86
C ALA A 761 -18.83 19.95 4.28
N ALA A 762 -18.76 19.26 5.42
CA ALA A 762 -17.55 18.51 5.79
C ALA A 762 -17.28 17.43 4.73
N GLN A 763 -16.01 17.13 4.48
CA GLN A 763 -15.59 16.14 3.48
C GLN A 763 -14.55 15.21 4.09
N ARG A 764 -14.77 13.89 4.01
CA ARG A 764 -13.68 12.94 4.21
C ARG A 764 -12.78 12.99 2.99
N TYR A 765 -11.47 12.92 3.21
CA TYR A 765 -10.47 12.95 2.16
C TYR A 765 -9.24 12.13 2.56
N PHE A 766 -8.44 11.74 1.58
CA PHE A 766 -7.07 11.30 1.80
C PHE A 766 -6.11 12.16 0.96
N ILE A 767 -4.88 12.32 1.42
CA ILE A 767 -3.75 12.86 0.63
C ILE A 767 -2.64 11.84 0.70
N GLU A 768 -2.47 11.08 -0.36
CA GLU A 768 -1.42 10.08 -0.46
C GLU A 768 -0.20 10.69 -1.15
N SER A 769 0.98 10.52 -0.56
CA SER A 769 2.24 10.88 -1.21
C SER A 769 2.92 9.64 -1.76
N LEU A 770 3.19 9.60 -3.07
CA LEU A 770 3.97 8.53 -3.69
C LEU A 770 5.42 8.98 -3.83
N ALA A 771 6.31 8.12 -3.36
CA ALA A 771 7.75 8.27 -3.44
C ALA A 771 8.30 7.45 -4.62
N SER A 772 9.44 7.87 -5.16
CA SER A 772 10.32 7.04 -6.00
C SER A 772 11.70 7.05 -5.33
N GLY A 773 12.47 5.96 -5.37
CA GLY A 773 13.81 5.91 -4.74
C GLY A 773 13.91 4.90 -3.59
N ALA A 774 14.72 5.17 -2.57
CA ALA A 774 15.06 4.18 -1.56
C ALA A 774 13.96 3.90 -0.53
N ALA A 775 14.07 2.73 0.11
CA ALA A 775 13.26 2.31 1.25
C ALA A 775 11.78 2.01 0.94
N ARG A 776 11.52 1.24 -0.12
CA ARG A 776 10.22 0.61 -0.34
C ARG A 776 9.99 -0.43 0.76
N VAL A 777 8.89 -0.30 1.51
CA VAL A 777 8.49 -1.26 2.55
C VAL A 777 7.43 -2.19 1.96
N ARG A 778 7.63 -3.51 2.07
CA ARG A 778 6.72 -4.54 1.57
C ARG A 778 6.17 -5.36 2.74
N PRO A 779 4.84 -5.57 2.81
CA PRO A 779 4.26 -6.49 3.78
C PRO A 779 4.68 -7.93 3.45
N PHE A 780 4.80 -8.76 4.49
CA PHE A 780 5.09 -10.19 4.36
C PHE A 780 4.01 -11.00 5.06
N THR A 781 3.43 -11.97 4.35
CA THR A 781 2.47 -12.91 4.93
C THR A 781 3.21 -13.99 5.71
N TRP A 782 3.19 -13.89 7.05
CA TRP A 782 3.78 -14.91 7.91
C TRP A 782 3.08 -16.27 7.79
N ARG A 783 1.73 -16.27 7.81
CA ARG A 783 0.90 -17.48 7.75
C ARG A 783 -0.48 -17.19 7.16
N SER A 784 -1.06 -18.17 6.49
CA SER A 784 -2.46 -18.21 6.06
C SER A 784 -2.94 -19.67 6.05
N PRO A 785 -4.19 -20.02 6.43
CA PRO A 785 -5.14 -19.19 7.13
C PRO A 785 -4.64 -18.85 8.55
N ASN A 786 -5.24 -17.81 9.13
CA ASN A 786 -5.02 -17.43 10.53
C ASN A 786 -6.25 -17.80 11.34
N TYR A 787 -6.09 -18.34 12.54
CA TYR A 787 -7.21 -18.76 13.37
C TYR A 787 -7.33 -17.95 14.67
N THR A 788 -8.55 -17.91 15.21
CA THR A 788 -8.82 -17.25 16.49
C THR A 788 -8.02 -17.89 17.62
N GLY A 789 -7.49 -17.07 18.52
CA GLY A 789 -6.69 -17.52 19.66
C GLY A 789 -5.24 -17.89 19.32
N GLU A 790 -4.79 -17.68 18.07
CA GLU A 790 -3.39 -17.81 17.69
C GLU A 790 -2.69 -16.45 17.66
N SER A 791 -1.37 -16.45 17.83
CA SER A 791 -0.54 -15.25 17.64
C SER A 791 -0.56 -14.84 16.17
N LEU A 792 -0.80 -13.55 15.91
CA LEU A 792 -0.64 -12.95 14.58
C LEU A 792 0.73 -12.30 14.49
N HIS A 793 1.31 -12.28 13.30
CA HIS A 793 2.68 -11.80 13.07
C HIS A 793 2.70 -10.78 11.94
N PRO A 794 2.40 -9.50 12.21
CA PRO A 794 2.64 -8.43 11.24
C PRO A 794 4.14 -8.36 10.95
N ALA A 795 4.52 -8.67 9.72
CA ALA A 795 5.91 -8.68 9.27
C ALA A 795 6.06 -7.80 8.02
N PHE A 796 7.13 -7.02 7.99
CA PHE A 796 7.43 -6.09 6.91
C PHE A 796 8.93 -6.11 6.63
N HIS A 797 9.31 -5.97 5.36
CA HIS A 797 10.72 -5.95 4.98
C HIS A 797 10.97 -4.88 3.91
N ILE A 798 12.25 -4.55 3.70
CA ILE A 798 12.70 -3.66 2.63
C ILE A 798 13.51 -4.52 1.65
N PRO A 799 13.06 -4.71 0.39
CA PRO A 799 13.80 -5.47 -0.61
C PRO A 799 15.21 -4.92 -0.87
N GLU A 800 16.15 -5.79 -1.24
CA GLU A 800 17.57 -5.43 -1.41
C GLU A 800 17.79 -4.29 -2.43
N LEU A 801 17.01 -4.24 -3.52
CA LEU A 801 17.12 -3.19 -4.53
C LEU A 801 16.85 -1.78 -3.95
N TYR A 802 16.12 -1.71 -2.85
CA TYR A 802 15.76 -0.46 -2.16
C TYR A 802 16.53 -0.25 -0.86
N MET A 803 17.45 -1.15 -0.52
CA MET A 803 18.31 -1.05 0.65
C MET A 803 19.65 -0.39 0.29
N PRO A 804 20.05 0.72 0.95
CA PRO A 804 21.38 1.29 0.77
C PRO A 804 22.51 0.31 1.15
N LEU A 805 23.67 0.40 0.50
CA LEU A 805 24.88 -0.42 0.77
C LEU A 805 25.23 -0.59 2.26
N ASN A 806 25.09 0.47 3.06
CA ASN A 806 25.41 0.48 4.50
C ASN A 806 24.15 0.40 5.39
N GLY A 807 22.99 0.13 4.80
CA GLY A 807 21.70 0.18 5.48
C GLY A 807 21.31 1.59 5.93
N PHE A 808 20.49 1.64 6.98
CA PHE A 808 20.05 2.85 7.66
C PHE A 808 20.73 2.95 9.03
N ASP A 809 21.14 4.16 9.43
CA ASP A 809 21.80 4.39 10.73
C ASP A 809 20.82 4.17 11.89
N LYS A 810 19.53 4.42 11.63
CA LYS A 810 18.44 4.20 12.58
C LYS A 810 17.16 3.87 11.84
N VAL A 811 16.51 2.80 12.28
CA VAL A 811 15.14 2.44 11.88
C VAL A 811 14.25 2.49 13.11
N THR A 812 13.11 3.16 13.00
CA THR A 812 12.06 3.13 14.03
C THR A 812 10.77 2.72 13.35
N ALA A 813 10.21 1.59 13.77
CA ALA A 813 9.04 1.00 13.14
C ALA A 813 7.96 0.66 14.18
N ARG A 814 6.70 0.82 13.76
CA ARG A 814 5.53 0.42 14.55
C ARG A 814 4.42 -0.03 13.63
N VAL A 815 3.54 -0.90 14.12
CA VAL A 815 2.34 -1.33 13.41
C VAL A 815 1.10 -0.91 14.20
N LYS A 816 0.12 -0.34 13.48
CA LYS A 816 -1.25 -0.20 13.98
C LYS A 816 -2.05 -1.41 13.51
N VAL A 817 -2.68 -2.10 14.47
CA VAL A 817 -3.48 -3.29 14.22
C VAL A 817 -4.94 -2.93 14.47
N THR A 818 -5.73 -2.84 13.41
CA THR A 818 -7.18 -2.67 13.51
C THR A 818 -7.83 -4.04 13.54
N ARG A 819 -8.59 -4.32 14.61
CA ARG A 819 -9.22 -5.63 14.86
C ARG A 819 -10.72 -5.49 15.14
N PRO A 820 -11.52 -6.53 14.83
CA PRO A 820 -12.92 -6.58 15.20
C PRO A 820 -13.09 -6.78 16.71
N LEU A 821 -14.19 -6.23 17.24
CA LEU A 821 -14.65 -6.39 18.63
C LEU A 821 -15.83 -7.36 18.77
N GLU A 822 -16.24 -7.97 17.66
CA GLU A 822 -17.30 -8.98 17.60
C GLU A 822 -16.98 -9.98 16.49
N SER A 823 -17.32 -11.25 16.72
CA SER A 823 -17.17 -12.34 15.75
C SER A 823 -18.06 -12.11 14.54
N GLN A 824 -17.45 -12.15 13.35
CA GLN A 824 -18.18 -12.05 12.09
C GLN A 824 -19.11 -13.25 11.90
N SER A 825 -18.62 -14.47 12.09
CA SER A 825 -19.42 -15.68 11.92
C SER A 825 -20.62 -15.74 12.85
N ARG A 826 -20.48 -15.23 14.09
CA ARG A 826 -21.61 -15.07 15.02
C ARG A 826 -22.64 -14.07 14.50
N LEU A 827 -22.22 -12.96 13.89
CA LEU A 827 -23.13 -12.00 13.30
C LEU A 827 -23.92 -12.63 12.16
N LEU A 828 -23.23 -13.32 11.24
CA LEU A 828 -23.85 -13.99 10.10
C LEU A 828 -24.83 -15.10 10.54
N ALA A 829 -24.52 -15.83 11.60
CA ALA A 829 -25.41 -16.87 12.14
C ALA A 829 -26.79 -16.35 12.57
N ARG A 830 -26.91 -15.06 12.94
CA ARG A 830 -28.19 -14.42 13.31
C ARG A 830 -29.15 -14.26 12.13
N ALA A 831 -28.65 -14.38 10.90
CA ALA A 831 -29.47 -14.24 9.70
C ALA A 831 -30.55 -15.33 9.59
N ASP A 832 -30.31 -16.51 10.19
CA ASP A 832 -31.17 -17.70 10.13
C ASP A 832 -31.67 -17.99 8.70
N ILE A 833 -30.71 -18.22 7.79
CA ILE A 833 -30.99 -18.59 6.40
C ILE A 833 -30.38 -19.93 6.04
N LYS A 834 -31.04 -20.60 5.10
CA LYS A 834 -30.63 -21.92 4.58
C LYS A 834 -30.13 -21.86 3.13
N GLU A 835 -30.37 -20.76 2.44
CA GLU A 835 -30.05 -20.57 1.03
C GLU A 835 -29.55 -19.13 0.81
N GLY A 836 -28.62 -18.95 -0.13
CA GLY A 836 -28.05 -17.65 -0.44
C GLY A 836 -28.94 -16.76 -1.33
N GLY A 837 -29.89 -17.32 -2.07
CA GLY A 837 -30.74 -16.53 -2.97
C GLY A 837 -29.95 -15.93 -4.14
N GLY A 838 -30.32 -14.73 -4.59
CA GLY A 838 -29.62 -14.08 -5.69
C GLY A 838 -29.93 -12.59 -5.84
N GLN A 839 -29.06 -11.89 -6.56
CA GLN A 839 -29.12 -10.46 -6.82
C GLN A 839 -28.91 -10.19 -8.30
N GLN A 840 -29.94 -9.73 -9.03
CA GLN A 840 -29.82 -9.36 -10.46
C GLN A 840 -29.14 -10.43 -11.35
N GLY A 841 -29.53 -11.69 -11.16
CA GLY A 841 -28.95 -12.83 -11.88
C GLY A 841 -27.64 -13.37 -11.31
N ASP A 842 -27.15 -12.81 -10.21
CA ASP A 842 -25.99 -13.30 -9.46
C ASP A 842 -26.42 -14.25 -8.33
N PRO A 843 -26.06 -15.54 -8.36
CA PRO A 843 -26.30 -16.45 -7.25
C PRO A 843 -25.43 -16.07 -6.05
N LEU A 844 -26.06 -15.68 -4.95
CA LEU A 844 -25.32 -15.37 -3.73
C LEU A 844 -25.07 -16.65 -2.94
N SER A 845 -23.91 -16.73 -2.30
CA SER A 845 -23.61 -17.75 -1.30
C SER A 845 -24.45 -17.54 -0.03
N VAL A 846 -24.56 -18.56 0.82
CA VAL A 846 -25.27 -18.44 2.11
C VAL A 846 -24.62 -17.35 2.96
N ARG A 847 -23.30 -17.20 2.89
CA ARG A 847 -22.53 -16.17 3.58
C ARG A 847 -22.82 -14.77 3.07
N GLN A 848 -22.83 -14.56 1.76
CA GLN A 848 -23.16 -13.27 1.14
C GLN A 848 -24.58 -12.82 1.52
N ALA A 849 -25.54 -13.75 1.49
CA ALA A 849 -26.91 -13.46 1.85
C ALA A 849 -27.11 -13.18 3.35
N ALA A 850 -26.36 -13.88 4.20
CA ALA A 850 -26.36 -13.64 5.64
C ALA A 850 -25.77 -12.27 5.96
N ASP A 851 -24.71 -11.88 5.27
CA ASP A 851 -24.09 -10.55 5.39
C ASP A 851 -25.09 -9.47 4.95
N LEU A 852 -25.72 -9.62 3.79
CA LEU A 852 -26.71 -8.67 3.30
C LEU A 852 -27.93 -8.55 4.24
N ARG A 853 -28.36 -9.64 4.88
CA ARG A 853 -29.46 -9.60 5.85
C ARG A 853 -29.08 -8.89 7.15
N THR A 854 -27.88 -9.12 7.64
CA THR A 854 -27.41 -8.60 8.95
C THR A 854 -26.80 -7.20 8.84
N ASN A 855 -26.30 -6.83 7.66
CA ASN A 855 -25.80 -5.52 7.30
C ASN A 855 -26.39 -5.05 5.93
N PRO A 856 -27.67 -4.64 5.88
CA PRO A 856 -28.36 -4.30 4.62
C PRO A 856 -27.77 -3.12 3.85
N LYS A 857 -27.07 -2.21 4.55
CA LYS A 857 -26.38 -1.08 3.92
C LYS A 857 -24.98 -1.46 3.43
N GLN A 858 -24.52 -2.66 3.78
CA GLN A 858 -23.14 -3.13 3.60
C GLN A 858 -22.11 -2.06 3.96
N ALA A 859 -22.41 -1.29 5.00
CA ALA A 859 -21.63 -0.13 5.38
C ALA A 859 -20.33 -0.58 6.06
N SER A 860 -19.24 0.15 5.78
CA SER A 860 -17.99 0.05 6.53
C SER A 860 -18.26 0.30 8.02
N GLY A 861 -17.58 -0.46 8.88
CA GLY A 861 -17.72 -0.34 10.34
C GLY A 861 -18.97 -0.99 10.96
N ALA A 862 -19.73 -1.81 10.22
CA ALA A 862 -20.84 -2.59 10.78
C ALA A 862 -20.40 -3.49 11.95
N ILE A 863 -19.18 -4.03 11.86
CA ILE A 863 -18.48 -4.64 12.98
C ILE A 863 -17.66 -3.55 13.66
N ARG A 864 -17.91 -3.31 14.95
CA ARG A 864 -17.09 -2.36 15.72
C ARG A 864 -15.65 -2.85 15.75
N THR A 865 -14.72 -1.92 15.59
CA THR A 865 -13.28 -2.20 15.62
C THR A 865 -12.59 -1.38 16.70
N GLU A 866 -11.39 -1.82 17.07
CA GLU A 866 -10.42 -1.03 17.82
C GLU A 866 -9.08 -1.05 17.09
N THR A 867 -8.24 -0.04 17.34
CA THR A 867 -6.87 0.02 16.80
C THR A 867 -5.87 -0.01 17.94
N LEU A 868 -5.02 -1.03 17.94
CA LEU A 868 -3.91 -1.22 18.87
C LEU A 868 -2.60 -0.82 18.19
N THR A 869 -1.56 -0.48 18.96
CA THR A 869 -0.24 -0.11 18.40
C THR A 869 0.85 -0.94 19.06
N PHE A 870 1.71 -1.53 18.24
CA PHE A 870 2.83 -2.36 18.68
C PHE A 870 4.14 -1.89 18.03
N PRO A 871 5.28 -1.98 18.72
CA PRO A 871 6.59 -1.77 18.10
C PRO A 871 6.87 -2.89 17.09
N LEU A 872 7.52 -2.56 15.99
CA LEU A 872 8.13 -3.57 15.10
C LEU A 872 9.65 -3.51 15.29
N ASN A 873 10.29 -4.67 15.39
CA ASN A 873 11.74 -4.75 15.60
C ASN A 873 12.38 -5.87 14.77
N ASP A 874 13.68 -5.75 14.58
CA ASP A 874 14.58 -6.66 13.84
C ASP A 874 15.73 -7.05 14.79
N ALA A 875 15.37 -7.54 15.98
CA ALA A 875 16.28 -7.74 17.11
C ALA A 875 16.36 -9.21 17.55
N GLY A 876 15.71 -10.13 16.83
CA GLY A 876 15.56 -11.54 17.20
C GLY A 876 14.76 -11.70 18.50
N GLN A 877 13.76 -10.83 18.72
CA GLN A 877 12.93 -10.78 19.93
C GLN A 877 11.45 -10.61 19.56
N ASP A 878 10.57 -10.83 20.54
CA ASP A 878 9.13 -10.57 20.39
C ASP A 878 8.50 -11.21 19.15
N GLY A 879 8.92 -12.43 18.77
CA GLY A 879 8.39 -13.15 17.61
C GLY A 879 9.28 -13.11 16.37
N ASP A 880 10.15 -12.10 16.25
CA ASP A 880 11.24 -12.11 15.29
C ASP A 880 12.27 -13.17 15.69
N THR A 881 12.58 -14.08 14.76
CA THR A 881 13.49 -15.20 15.00
C THR A 881 14.97 -14.86 14.79
N SER A 882 15.26 -13.76 14.08
CA SER A 882 16.61 -13.47 13.57
C SER A 882 16.93 -11.99 13.56
N ALA A 883 17.83 -11.57 14.45
CA ALA A 883 18.26 -10.19 14.53
C ALA A 883 19.05 -9.73 13.29
N GLY A 884 18.72 -8.54 12.77
CA GLY A 884 19.44 -7.89 11.68
C GLY A 884 19.21 -8.55 10.31
N ASP A 885 18.13 -9.32 10.15
CA ASP A 885 17.79 -9.98 8.88
C ASP A 885 16.93 -9.10 7.95
N ARG A 886 16.61 -7.88 8.41
CA ARG A 886 15.84 -6.83 7.71
C ARG A 886 14.35 -7.15 7.59
N TYR A 887 13.84 -8.06 8.42
CA TYR A 887 12.43 -8.18 8.73
C TYR A 887 12.11 -7.46 10.04
N TRP A 888 11.14 -6.57 9.99
CA TRP A 888 10.58 -5.93 11.17
C TRP A 888 9.26 -6.62 11.50
N GLU A 889 9.27 -7.38 12.58
CA GLU A 889 8.17 -8.25 12.98
C GLU A 889 7.78 -8.03 14.45
N VAL A 890 6.57 -8.46 14.79
CA VAL A 890 6.13 -8.65 16.18
C VAL A 890 5.11 -9.78 16.26
N ALA A 891 5.29 -10.72 17.19
CA ALA A 891 4.28 -11.68 17.60
C ALA A 891 3.27 -10.98 18.51
N LEU A 892 2.04 -10.86 18.04
CA LEU A 892 0.98 -10.24 18.79
C LEU A 892 0.45 -11.20 19.86
N PRO A 893 0.05 -10.70 21.04
CA PRO A 893 -0.68 -11.49 22.02
C PRO A 893 -1.87 -12.23 21.38
N ALA A 894 -2.06 -13.51 21.72
CA ALA A 894 -3.10 -14.36 21.13
C ALA A 894 -4.53 -13.82 21.31
N ASP A 895 -4.76 -13.00 22.35
CA ASP A 895 -6.05 -12.34 22.60
C ASP A 895 -6.35 -11.20 21.61
N VAL A 896 -5.36 -10.73 20.84
CA VAL A 896 -5.57 -9.86 19.67
C VAL A 896 -6.39 -10.61 18.62
N ALA A 897 -6.17 -11.91 18.41
CA ALA A 897 -6.95 -12.74 17.49
C ALA A 897 -8.21 -13.35 18.15
N LYS A 898 -8.84 -12.69 19.12
CA LYS A 898 -10.01 -13.25 19.84
C LYS A 898 -11.26 -13.43 18.97
N PHE A 899 -11.44 -12.61 17.94
CA PHE A 899 -12.64 -12.61 17.11
C PHE A 899 -12.26 -12.91 15.67
N ASP A 900 -13.04 -13.74 14.99
CA ASP A 900 -12.91 -13.93 13.55
C ASP A 900 -13.42 -12.70 12.79
N GLY A 901 -12.83 -12.46 11.62
CA GLY A 901 -13.09 -11.29 10.79
C GLY A 901 -11.83 -10.78 10.10
N GLN A 902 -11.91 -9.59 9.52
CA GLN A 902 -10.76 -8.92 8.90
C GLN A 902 -9.96 -8.10 9.92
N TYR A 903 -8.64 -8.17 9.77
CA TYR A 903 -7.66 -7.42 10.53
C TYR A 903 -6.79 -6.63 9.56
N THR A 904 -6.47 -5.39 9.92
CA THR A 904 -5.60 -4.53 9.11
C THR A 904 -4.32 -4.23 9.88
N PHE A 905 -3.18 -4.45 9.23
CA PHE A 905 -1.85 -4.10 9.72
C PHE A 905 -1.34 -2.90 8.95
N HIS A 906 -1.28 -1.73 9.58
CA HIS A 906 -0.74 -0.50 8.98
C HIS A 906 0.59 -0.14 9.64
N ALA A 907 1.69 -0.40 8.96
CA ALA A 907 3.02 -0.14 9.45
C ALA A 907 3.52 1.26 9.10
N TYR A 908 4.30 1.82 10.02
CA TYR A 908 4.91 3.13 9.91
C TYR A 908 6.39 3.00 10.22
N PHE A 909 7.22 3.42 9.29
CA PHE A 909 8.68 3.39 9.37
C PHE A 909 9.22 4.80 9.30
N THR A 910 10.16 5.12 10.20
CA THR A 910 11.05 6.28 10.08
C THR A 910 12.47 5.77 9.93
N LEU A 911 13.09 6.09 8.80
CA LEU A 911 14.35 5.53 8.32
C LEU A 911 15.36 6.67 8.15
N CYS A 912 16.46 6.63 8.90
CA CYS A 912 17.41 7.74 8.96
C CYS A 912 18.78 7.39 8.36
N ARG A 913 19.34 8.34 7.61
CA ARG A 913 20.75 8.37 7.18
C ARG A 913 21.34 9.73 7.54
N GLY A 914 22.29 9.76 8.46
CA GLY A 914 22.78 10.97 9.10
C GLY A 914 21.63 11.74 9.75
N ALA A 915 21.48 13.01 9.36
CA ALA A 915 20.42 13.88 9.87
C ALA A 915 19.09 13.80 9.09
N LEU A 916 19.07 13.11 7.95
CA LEU A 916 17.88 13.01 7.10
C LEU A 916 17.09 11.75 7.46
N CYS A 917 15.82 11.90 7.83
CA CYS A 917 14.91 10.80 8.08
C CYS A 917 13.73 10.86 7.11
N VAL A 918 13.41 9.71 6.50
CA VAL A 918 12.25 9.55 5.64
C VAL A 918 11.20 8.68 6.32
N ASP A 919 9.92 9.02 6.09
CA ASP A 919 8.81 8.22 6.56
C ASP A 919 8.30 7.33 5.42
N ARG A 920 7.92 6.08 5.75
CA ARG A 920 7.34 5.09 4.83
C ARG A 920 6.20 4.37 5.51
N GLU A 921 5.18 4.03 4.74
CA GLU A 921 4.01 3.30 5.22
C GLU A 921 3.75 2.09 4.33
N ALA A 922 3.25 1.02 4.93
CA ALA A 922 2.78 -0.16 4.22
C ALA A 922 1.59 -0.74 4.96
N GLU A 923 0.59 -1.22 4.23
CA GLU A 923 -0.61 -1.83 4.80
C GLU A 923 -0.73 -3.29 4.36
N GLN A 924 -1.40 -4.12 5.15
CA GLN A 924 -1.87 -5.44 4.75
C GLN A 924 -3.19 -5.75 5.45
N THR A 925 -4.09 -6.45 4.75
CA THR A 925 -5.30 -7.01 5.35
C THR A 925 -5.20 -8.53 5.42
N VAL A 926 -5.45 -9.08 6.60
CA VAL A 926 -5.52 -10.53 6.84
C VAL A 926 -6.90 -10.91 7.34
N THR A 927 -7.30 -12.16 7.09
CA THR A 927 -8.55 -12.73 7.61
C THR A 927 -8.19 -13.72 8.69
N VAL A 928 -8.83 -13.56 9.86
CA VAL A 928 -8.78 -14.51 10.97
C VAL A 928 -10.09 -15.27 10.99
N ASP A 929 -10.02 -16.59 11.03
CA ASP A 929 -11.18 -17.47 11.02
C ASP A 929 -11.35 -18.15 12.39
N ALA A 930 -12.58 -18.50 12.76
CA ALA A 930 -12.79 -19.20 14.02
C ALA A 930 -12.08 -20.57 13.97
N LEU A 931 -11.33 -20.90 15.02
CA LEU A 931 -10.69 -22.22 15.13
C LEU A 931 -11.74 -23.26 15.56
N PRO A 932 -12.08 -24.25 14.71
CA PRO A 932 -13.00 -25.31 15.11
C PRO A 932 -12.39 -26.17 16.23
N ASP A 933 -13.17 -26.43 17.27
CA ASP A 933 -12.84 -27.38 18.33
C ASP A 933 -13.59 -28.70 18.10
N PRO A 934 -12.89 -29.83 17.91
CA PRO A 934 -13.51 -31.15 17.76
C PRO A 934 -14.44 -31.52 18.92
N ALA A 935 -14.13 -31.10 20.15
CA ALA A 935 -14.92 -31.48 21.33
C ALA A 935 -16.27 -30.74 21.39
N SER A 936 -16.32 -29.50 20.90
CA SER A 936 -17.53 -28.68 20.87
C SER A 936 -18.37 -28.90 19.60
N SER A 937 -17.73 -29.30 18.50
CA SER A 937 -18.37 -29.45 17.19
C SER A 937 -19.43 -30.56 17.17
N ARG A 938 -20.47 -30.38 16.35
CA ARG A 938 -21.63 -31.29 16.28
C ARG A 938 -21.64 -32.09 14.99
N VAL A 939 -22.00 -33.37 15.11
CA VAL A 939 -22.09 -34.30 13.99
C VAL A 939 -23.44 -34.98 14.01
N GLN A 940 -24.13 -35.00 12.87
CA GLN A 940 -25.35 -35.77 12.66
C GLN A 940 -25.24 -36.60 11.39
N LEU A 941 -25.41 -37.92 11.51
CA LEU A 941 -25.55 -38.82 10.37
C LEU A 941 -26.99 -38.80 9.87
N VAL A 942 -27.17 -38.53 8.59
CA VAL A 942 -28.46 -38.58 7.90
C VAL A 942 -28.47 -39.84 7.04
N PRO A 943 -29.38 -40.81 7.33
CA PRO A 943 -29.52 -42.01 6.51
C PRO A 943 -29.87 -41.65 5.06
N VAL A 944 -29.13 -42.18 4.10
CA VAL A 944 -29.41 -41.97 2.68
C VAL A 944 -30.52 -42.93 2.24
N ALA A 945 -31.74 -42.44 2.04
CA ALA A 945 -32.85 -43.26 1.56
C ALA A 945 -32.54 -43.84 0.17
N GLY A 946 -32.54 -45.17 0.03
CA GLY A 946 -32.32 -45.85 -1.24
C GLY A 946 -30.87 -45.98 -1.71
N ALA A 947 -29.89 -45.46 -0.94
CA ALA A 947 -28.51 -45.90 -1.13
C ALA A 947 -28.41 -47.33 -0.62
N GLY A 948 -27.90 -48.25 -1.45
CA GLY A 948 -27.46 -49.55 -0.96
C GLY A 948 -26.43 -49.40 0.16
N ALA A 949 -26.00 -50.52 0.77
CA ALA A 949 -24.86 -50.49 1.69
C ALA A 949 -23.69 -49.76 0.98
N GLY A 950 -23.21 -48.61 1.51
CA GLY A 950 -22.08 -47.87 0.93
C GLY A 950 -22.21 -46.35 0.73
N GLY A 951 -23.18 -45.65 1.33
CA GLY A 951 -23.28 -44.18 1.27
C GLY A 951 -23.76 -43.52 2.57
N ALA A 952 -23.19 -42.37 2.92
CA ALA A 952 -23.56 -41.59 4.11
C ALA A 952 -23.65 -40.09 3.80
N THR A 953 -24.62 -39.42 4.42
CA THR A 953 -24.64 -37.95 4.51
C THR A 953 -24.35 -37.54 5.95
N VAL A 954 -23.34 -36.69 6.12
CA VAL A 954 -22.95 -36.13 7.42
C VAL A 954 -23.33 -34.65 7.43
N LEU A 955 -24.08 -34.22 8.43
CA LEU A 955 -24.22 -32.81 8.78
C LEU A 955 -23.20 -32.51 9.87
N TYR A 956 -22.23 -31.66 9.56
CA TYR A 956 -21.16 -31.25 10.45
C TYR A 956 -21.29 -29.76 10.77
N THR A 957 -21.52 -29.42 12.04
CA THR A 957 -21.54 -28.03 12.50
C THR A 957 -20.26 -27.78 13.32
N PRO A 958 -19.21 -27.20 12.70
CA PRO A 958 -18.00 -26.81 13.41
C PRO A 958 -18.30 -25.68 14.40
N LEU A 959 -17.94 -25.92 15.65
CA LEU A 959 -18.03 -24.96 16.74
C LEU A 959 -16.64 -24.71 17.32
N ASP A 960 -16.32 -23.47 17.68
CA ASP A 960 -15.13 -23.15 18.45
C ASP A 960 -15.26 -23.63 19.92
N ALA A 961 -14.19 -23.48 20.70
CA ALA A 961 -14.17 -23.88 22.11
C ALA A 961 -15.17 -23.10 23.00
N ALA A 962 -15.72 -21.98 22.51
CA ALA A 962 -16.78 -21.20 23.16
C ALA A 962 -18.19 -21.56 22.63
N GLY A 963 -18.30 -22.62 21.82
CA GLY A 963 -19.54 -23.09 21.21
C GLY A 963 -20.08 -22.17 20.11
N GLN A 964 -19.27 -21.27 19.55
CA GLN A 964 -19.66 -20.39 18.45
C GLN A 964 -19.41 -21.04 17.09
N PRO A 965 -20.30 -20.83 16.11
CA PRO A 965 -20.14 -21.41 14.78
C PRO A 965 -19.03 -20.75 13.95
N LEU A 966 -18.41 -21.53 13.06
CA LEU A 966 -17.50 -21.04 12.02
C LEU A 966 -18.21 -20.19 10.94
N GLY A 967 -19.53 -20.29 10.82
CA GLY A 967 -20.31 -19.64 9.78
C GLY A 967 -20.24 -20.36 8.41
N PRO A 968 -21.08 -19.96 7.45
CA PRO A 968 -21.24 -20.62 6.16
C PRO A 968 -20.07 -20.37 5.21
N ASP A 969 -19.95 -21.22 4.21
CA ASP A 969 -19.11 -21.10 3.02
C ASP A 969 -17.60 -21.00 3.31
N ARG A 970 -17.15 -21.70 4.35
CA ARG A 970 -15.75 -21.83 4.75
C ARG A 970 -15.19 -23.24 4.57
N GLN A 971 -15.76 -24.03 3.65
CA GLN A 971 -15.30 -25.40 3.39
C GLN A 971 -13.81 -25.48 2.99
N SER A 972 -13.23 -24.43 2.39
CA SER A 972 -11.79 -24.37 2.09
C SER A 972 -10.89 -24.32 3.33
N LEU A 973 -11.43 -23.93 4.49
CA LEU A 973 -10.73 -23.91 5.77
C LEU A 973 -10.80 -25.25 6.50
N LEU A 974 -11.46 -26.24 5.91
CA LEU A 974 -11.62 -27.58 6.46
C LEU A 974 -11.06 -28.60 5.46
N ARG A 975 -10.28 -29.55 5.96
CA ARG A 975 -9.87 -30.73 5.20
C ARG A 975 -10.79 -31.89 5.52
N PHE A 976 -11.37 -32.47 4.48
CA PHE A 976 -12.23 -33.65 4.55
C PHE A 976 -11.46 -34.83 3.96
N ALA A 977 -11.11 -35.81 4.79
CA ALA A 977 -10.33 -36.98 4.37
C ALA A 977 -11.06 -38.27 4.73
N GLY A 978 -11.33 -39.10 3.73
CA GLY A 978 -11.85 -40.44 3.95
C GLY A 978 -10.74 -41.42 4.35
N SER A 979 -11.05 -42.34 5.26
CA SER A 979 -10.24 -43.55 5.44
C SER A 979 -10.18 -44.38 4.14
N LYS A 980 -9.30 -45.38 4.09
CA LYS A 980 -9.14 -46.23 2.90
C LYS A 980 -10.49 -46.79 2.44
N GLY A 981 -10.85 -46.55 1.18
CA GLY A 981 -12.13 -46.97 0.59
C GLY A 981 -13.31 -46.05 0.92
N VAL A 982 -13.07 -44.84 1.43
CA VAL A 982 -14.07 -43.77 1.62
C VAL A 982 -13.74 -42.61 0.70
N ASP A 983 -14.71 -42.20 -0.13
CA ASP A 983 -14.61 -41.04 -1.02
C ASP A 983 -15.60 -39.96 -0.59
N VAL A 984 -15.10 -38.75 -0.35
CA VAL A 984 -15.95 -37.55 -0.20
C VAL A 984 -16.38 -37.08 -1.58
N LYS A 985 -17.69 -36.95 -1.82
CA LYS A 985 -18.27 -36.60 -3.12
C LYS A 985 -18.71 -35.14 -3.21
N ASP A 986 -19.27 -34.59 -2.13
CA ASP A 986 -19.81 -33.23 -2.10
C ASP A 986 -19.70 -32.63 -0.69
N VAL A 987 -19.39 -31.34 -0.60
CA VAL A 987 -19.37 -30.56 0.63
C VAL A 987 -19.95 -29.18 0.35
N ARG A 988 -21.02 -28.81 1.05
CA ARG A 988 -21.68 -27.51 0.90
C ARG A 988 -22.29 -27.00 2.20
N SER A 989 -22.41 -25.69 2.32
CA SER A 989 -23.13 -25.06 3.42
C SER A 989 -24.61 -25.42 3.40
N ALA A 990 -25.16 -25.76 4.55
CA ALA A 990 -26.56 -26.08 4.76
C ALA A 990 -27.35 -24.92 5.38
N ASP A 991 -26.68 -24.04 6.13
CA ASP A 991 -27.28 -22.88 6.79
C ASP A 991 -26.26 -21.79 7.15
N SER A 992 -26.75 -20.61 7.55
CA SER A 992 -25.92 -19.47 7.99
C SER A 992 -25.27 -19.66 9.35
N SER A 993 -25.59 -20.73 10.08
CA SER A 993 -24.83 -21.12 11.28
C SER A 993 -23.57 -21.91 10.92
N GLY A 994 -23.30 -22.16 9.64
CA GLY A 994 -22.10 -22.85 9.21
C GLY A 994 -22.18 -24.37 9.36
N THR A 995 -23.38 -24.95 9.34
CA THR A 995 -23.51 -26.40 9.17
C THR A 995 -23.12 -26.81 7.75
N TYR A 996 -22.23 -27.78 7.60
CA TYR A 996 -21.82 -28.35 6.31
C TYR A 996 -22.53 -29.69 6.08
N ARG A 997 -23.15 -29.85 4.91
CA ARG A 997 -23.62 -31.14 4.42
C ARG A 997 -22.51 -31.79 3.61
N ILE A 998 -22.04 -32.93 4.07
CA ILE A 998 -20.98 -33.73 3.47
C ILE A 998 -21.58 -35.04 2.96
N THR A 999 -21.42 -35.33 1.68
CA THR A 999 -21.83 -36.60 1.08
C THR A 999 -20.60 -37.45 0.82
N ALA A 1000 -20.57 -38.67 1.36
CA ALA A 1000 -19.48 -39.61 1.18
C ALA A 1000 -19.99 -40.99 0.75
N THR A 1001 -19.22 -41.68 -0.07
CA THR A 1001 -19.44 -43.10 -0.42
C THR A 1001 -18.33 -43.94 0.19
N TYR A 1002 -18.62 -45.18 0.56
CA TYR A 1002 -17.62 -46.08 1.14
C TYR A 1002 -17.81 -47.52 0.67
N ASP A 1003 -16.71 -48.27 0.61
CA ASP A 1003 -16.73 -49.71 0.30
C ASP A 1003 -17.63 -50.44 1.32
N PRO A 1004 -18.66 -51.18 0.88
CA PRO A 1004 -19.54 -51.94 1.78
C PRO A 1004 -18.80 -52.97 2.65
N LEU A 1005 -17.63 -53.43 2.19
CA LEU A 1005 -16.73 -54.34 2.89
C LEU A 1005 -15.84 -53.64 3.92
N ASN A 1006 -15.75 -52.31 3.89
CA ASN A 1006 -15.07 -51.55 4.93
C ASN A 1006 -15.86 -51.69 6.24
N THR A 1007 -15.23 -52.30 7.25
CA THR A 1007 -15.83 -52.56 8.56
C THR A 1007 -15.79 -51.36 9.50
N ASN A 1008 -14.97 -50.35 9.18
CA ASN A 1008 -14.86 -49.11 9.95
C ASN A 1008 -14.61 -47.90 9.02
N PRO A 1009 -15.55 -47.56 8.12
CA PRO A 1009 -15.41 -46.41 7.24
C PRO A 1009 -15.50 -45.13 8.06
N THR A 1010 -14.42 -44.35 8.06
CA THR A 1010 -14.36 -43.06 8.76
C THR A 1010 -14.10 -41.90 7.80
N LEU A 1011 -14.62 -40.74 8.18
CA LEU A 1011 -14.39 -39.44 7.59
C LEU A 1011 -13.70 -38.56 8.65
N THR A 1012 -12.51 -38.07 8.36
CA THR A 1012 -11.82 -37.10 9.20
C THR A 1012 -12.10 -35.69 8.70
N VAL A 1013 -12.48 -34.79 9.61
CA VAL A 1013 -12.62 -33.35 9.34
C VAL A 1013 -11.63 -32.59 10.21
N ALA A 1014 -10.70 -31.87 9.62
CA ALA A 1014 -9.67 -31.10 10.34
C ALA A 1014 -9.63 -29.64 9.87
N PRO A 1015 -9.31 -28.67 10.73
CA PRO A 1015 -8.98 -27.32 10.27
C PRO A 1015 -7.76 -27.37 9.34
N PHE A 1016 -7.80 -26.59 8.25
CA PHE A 1016 -6.71 -26.54 7.28
C PHE A 1016 -5.41 -26.05 7.94
N GLY A 1017 -4.33 -26.80 7.78
CA GLY A 1017 -3.05 -26.49 8.45
C GLY A 1017 -3.01 -26.84 9.94
N ARG A 1018 -4.06 -27.46 10.51
CA ARG A 1018 -4.05 -28.05 11.87
C ARG A 1018 -4.50 -29.52 11.82
N PRO A 1019 -3.78 -30.38 11.07
CA PRO A 1019 -4.19 -31.78 10.89
C PRO A 1019 -4.31 -32.56 12.22
N GLU A 1020 -3.58 -32.16 13.25
CA GLU A 1020 -3.63 -32.71 14.60
C GLU A 1020 -4.95 -32.45 15.34
N GLN A 1021 -5.74 -31.48 14.89
CA GLN A 1021 -7.06 -31.13 15.45
C GLN A 1021 -8.20 -31.78 14.66
N GLY A 1022 -7.96 -32.93 14.04
CA GLY A 1022 -8.95 -33.67 13.26
C GLY A 1022 -10.01 -34.37 14.12
N LEU A 1023 -11.27 -34.25 13.71
CA LEU A 1023 -12.39 -35.04 14.23
C LEU A 1023 -12.63 -36.25 13.33
N GLU A 1024 -12.50 -37.46 13.87
CA GLU A 1024 -12.84 -38.70 13.17
C GLU A 1024 -14.33 -39.03 13.34
N ILE A 1025 -15.04 -39.15 12.22
CA ILE A 1025 -16.48 -39.44 12.16
C ILE A 1025 -16.69 -40.83 11.57
N LYS A 1026 -17.32 -41.73 12.33
CA LYS A 1026 -17.72 -43.04 11.82
C LYS A 1026 -18.92 -42.91 10.89
N LEU A 1027 -18.83 -43.50 9.71
CA LEU A 1027 -19.90 -43.49 8.71
C LEU A 1027 -20.84 -44.70 8.83
N ARG A 1028 -20.45 -45.70 9.62
CA ARG A 1028 -21.19 -46.95 9.86
C ARG A 1028 -21.23 -47.29 11.35
#